data_AF-A0A9W4MIJ4-F1
#
_entry.id   AF-A0A9W4MIJ4-F1
#
_cell.length_a   1.000
_cell.length_b   1.000
_cell.length_c   1.000
_cell.angle_alpha   90.00
_cell.angle_beta   90.00
_cell.angle_gamma   90.00
#
_symmetry.space_group_name_H-M   'P 1'
#
loop_
_entity.id
_entity.type
_entity.pdbx_description
1 polymer ?
#
loop_
_entity_poly.entity_id
_entity_poly.type
_entity_poly.pdbx_seq_one_letter_code
_entity_poly.pdbx_strand_id
1 'polypeptide(L)'
;MSPSGAASYKKKDGTLAISADEKSVSWSPAVAGAGNMITIPVMNITNLQQTPASNPKVMLKIFAQTPDAPPNSTPDQYVFQFTAGADARPQADVIKDTLSARINSAKSATPTQTPAPRAGSEGLSAAMAIANAVTSAGTSKDPLDDENKLRSNIELQQSLLRSDSNLQRMFFEALHTKPEALSSGSFVSQFWSTRLHLLRAHAIEQAQIRGSYNVLSSLRPRVEDNVTRLNISKEQIQLIFSQHPLVKRVYDENVPKLSEQQFWSRFFQSRLFKKLRGERITEADATDTVLDKYLRTDEGAKADRDTNIHHFLDLAGNELNHSQRRGNRPDLDMRPSGVDKVPIIRTLNSLSEKIMANVAPADGDMSAPIGINEEAWEKLQLQDLRGEEAQSRITLNIRDQSRFFTHGQEEDKTKQFAKQDPDQLLQTLRAEINQSLPSQGNTQLRKLVDPGDDEDEEMEDAPASRRPVGSSAALHDAFSQLLEALRVRCAQMTERAASETYGLSMALFDRLTLTHATTTEFLHQFWQAFLSGNPDRAGEVASLAESLQRASERIKAVANDAEAERKVEVDRLKKQARDMYESTGRKLRVNLEGVEGGQKVVNQLLGPTLHALEVASTRYQKELAEQKSKEAAIASQEMAGT
;
A
#
# COMPACT_ATOMS: atom_id res chain seq x y z
N MET A 1 36.08 -24.06 -35.00
CA MET A 1 35.18 -24.90 -35.83
C MET A 1 33.95 -25.16 -34.99
N SER A 2 32.76 -24.80 -35.47
CA SER A 2 31.53 -25.10 -34.73
C SER A 2 31.29 -26.61 -34.73
N PRO A 3 31.00 -27.23 -33.58
CA PRO A 3 30.72 -28.67 -33.53
C PRO A 3 29.48 -28.99 -34.35
N SER A 4 29.64 -29.93 -35.29
CA SER A 4 28.59 -30.40 -36.18
C SER A 4 28.69 -31.92 -36.38
N GLY A 5 27.55 -32.55 -36.66
CA GLY A 5 27.48 -34.00 -36.87
C GLY A 5 26.29 -34.40 -37.72
N ALA A 6 26.44 -35.48 -38.49
CA ALA A 6 25.36 -36.00 -39.35
C ALA A 6 24.33 -36.76 -38.50
N ALA A 7 23.08 -36.29 -38.54
CA ALA A 7 21.99 -36.85 -37.75
C ALA A 7 20.66 -36.88 -38.50
N SER A 8 19.94 -37.99 -38.35
CA SER A 8 18.59 -38.22 -38.84
C SER A 8 17.56 -37.75 -37.81
N TYR A 9 16.59 -36.93 -38.23
CA TYR A 9 15.46 -36.49 -37.42
C TYR A 9 14.15 -36.88 -38.11
N LYS A 10 13.25 -37.57 -37.38
CA LYS A 10 11.99 -38.10 -37.95
C LYS A 10 12.18 -38.84 -39.29
N LYS A 11 13.20 -39.69 -39.38
CA LYS A 11 13.61 -40.47 -40.58
C LYS A 11 14.10 -39.64 -41.77
N LYS A 12 14.46 -38.37 -41.56
CA LYS A 12 15.07 -37.51 -42.59
C LYS A 12 16.52 -37.26 -42.22
N ASP A 13 17.43 -37.47 -43.16
CA ASP A 13 18.86 -37.28 -42.92
C ASP A 13 19.25 -35.81 -43.08
N GLY A 14 20.12 -35.35 -42.20
CA GLY A 14 20.57 -33.97 -42.14
C GLY A 14 21.82 -33.80 -41.27
N THR A 15 22.20 -32.55 -41.06
CA THR A 15 23.34 -32.16 -40.23
C THR A 15 22.84 -31.35 -39.05
N LEU A 16 23.20 -31.78 -37.84
CA LEU A 16 23.02 -31.04 -36.61
C LEU A 16 24.27 -30.21 -36.36
N ALA A 17 24.12 -28.89 -36.25
CA ALA A 17 25.22 -27.98 -35.99
C ALA A 17 24.88 -27.03 -34.84
N ILE A 18 25.88 -26.72 -34.02
CA ILE A 18 25.76 -25.64 -33.03
C ILE A 18 26.20 -24.35 -33.73
N SER A 19 25.43 -23.26 -33.56
CA SER A 19 25.79 -21.95 -34.11
C SER A 19 27.17 -21.50 -33.59
N ALA A 20 27.91 -20.71 -34.38
CA ALA A 20 29.21 -20.17 -33.97
C ALA A 20 29.15 -19.35 -32.67
N ASP A 21 27.98 -18.78 -32.36
CA ASP A 21 27.73 -18.04 -31.11
C ASP A 21 27.38 -18.94 -29.91
N GLU A 22 27.29 -20.26 -30.12
CA GLU A 22 26.89 -21.27 -29.12
C GLU A 22 25.55 -20.97 -28.41
N LYS A 23 24.68 -20.20 -29.06
CA LYS A 23 23.38 -19.76 -28.53
C LYS A 23 22.20 -20.56 -29.07
N SER A 24 22.38 -21.27 -30.18
CA SER A 24 21.33 -22.08 -30.81
C SER A 24 21.92 -23.35 -31.44
N VAL A 25 21.09 -24.39 -31.46
CA VAL A 25 21.33 -25.64 -32.17
C VAL A 25 20.42 -25.64 -33.39
N SER A 26 20.98 -25.85 -34.58
CA SER A 26 20.21 -25.98 -35.81
C SER A 26 20.37 -27.35 -36.44
N TRP A 27 19.27 -27.89 -36.96
CA TRP A 27 19.27 -29.08 -37.80
C TRP A 27 18.84 -28.70 -39.21
N SER A 28 19.69 -29.00 -40.18
CA SER A 28 19.44 -28.78 -41.61
C SER A 28 19.34 -30.11 -42.36
N PRO A 29 18.31 -30.32 -43.22
CA PRO A 29 18.21 -31.54 -44.02
C PRO A 29 19.29 -31.61 -45.10
N ALA A 30 19.76 -32.81 -45.43
CA ALA A 30 20.81 -33.04 -46.44
C ALA A 30 20.34 -32.75 -47.88
N VAL A 31 19.03 -32.78 -48.13
CA VAL A 31 18.41 -32.42 -49.42
C VAL A 31 17.62 -31.11 -49.24
N ALA A 32 18.01 -30.08 -49.99
CA ALA A 32 17.31 -28.80 -50.01
C ALA A 32 15.85 -29.00 -50.44
N GLY A 33 14.90 -28.70 -49.54
CA GLY A 33 13.45 -28.86 -49.76
C GLY A 33 12.80 -30.10 -49.14
N ALA A 34 13.57 -31.02 -48.52
CA ALA A 34 13.02 -32.24 -47.93
C ALA A 34 12.50 -32.09 -46.48
N GLY A 35 12.66 -30.94 -45.83
CA GLY A 35 12.15 -30.69 -44.47
C GLY A 35 12.40 -29.26 -43.98
N ASN A 36 11.67 -28.87 -42.94
CA ASN A 36 11.86 -27.57 -42.29
C ASN A 36 13.15 -27.59 -41.47
N MET A 37 13.96 -26.53 -41.59
CA MET A 37 15.09 -26.29 -40.71
C MET A 37 14.58 -26.09 -39.28
N ILE A 38 15.19 -26.78 -38.31
CA ILE A 38 14.81 -26.67 -36.89
C ILE A 38 15.89 -25.86 -36.20
N THR A 39 15.51 -24.80 -35.49
CA THR A 39 16.43 -23.98 -34.69
C THR A 39 15.93 -23.96 -33.25
N ILE A 40 16.74 -24.48 -32.33
CA ILE A 40 16.43 -24.57 -30.90
C ILE A 40 17.38 -23.63 -30.15
N PRO A 41 16.88 -22.57 -29.48
CA PRO A 41 17.69 -21.74 -28.61
C PRO A 41 18.18 -22.54 -27.40
N VAL A 42 19.46 -22.41 -27.02
CA VAL A 42 20.05 -23.15 -25.89
C VAL A 42 19.38 -22.79 -24.56
N MET A 43 18.89 -21.55 -24.42
CA MET A 43 18.14 -21.08 -23.23
C MET A 43 16.85 -21.86 -22.99
N ASN A 44 16.26 -22.42 -24.05
CA ASN A 44 15.00 -23.12 -23.97
C ASN A 44 15.18 -24.62 -23.66
N ILE A 45 16.42 -25.11 -23.59
CA ILE A 45 16.71 -26.54 -23.38
C ILE A 45 16.70 -26.84 -21.89
N THR A 46 15.77 -27.69 -21.45
CA THR A 46 15.61 -28.07 -20.04
C THR A 46 16.47 -29.27 -19.66
N ASN A 47 16.49 -30.30 -20.51
CA ASN A 47 17.18 -31.57 -20.27
C ASN A 47 17.77 -32.14 -21.57
N LEU A 48 18.85 -32.91 -21.45
CA LEU A 48 19.56 -33.56 -22.53
C LEU A 48 19.82 -35.03 -22.17
N GLN A 49 19.43 -35.95 -23.04
CA GLN A 49 19.63 -37.39 -22.85
C GLN A 49 20.37 -37.98 -24.05
N GLN A 50 21.32 -38.87 -23.78
CA GLN A 50 22.06 -39.59 -24.80
C GLN A 50 21.99 -41.09 -24.51
N THR A 51 21.92 -41.91 -25.54
CA THR A 51 21.95 -43.36 -25.41
C THR A 51 23.28 -43.87 -24.81
N PRO A 52 23.26 -44.86 -23.89
CA PRO A 52 24.47 -45.43 -23.29
C PRO A 52 25.35 -46.15 -24.33
N ALA A 53 26.62 -46.37 -23.99
CA ALA A 53 27.63 -46.99 -24.88
C ALA A 53 27.29 -48.43 -25.30
N SER A 54 26.42 -49.11 -24.57
CA SER A 54 25.98 -50.48 -24.87
C SER A 54 25.00 -50.58 -26.06
N ASN A 55 24.44 -49.48 -26.56
CA ASN A 55 23.43 -49.51 -27.62
C ASN A 55 24.05 -49.17 -28.99
N PRO A 56 23.86 -50.00 -30.03
CA PRO A 56 24.41 -49.75 -31.37
C PRO A 56 23.81 -48.50 -32.05
N LYS A 57 22.67 -47.99 -31.59
CA LYS A 57 22.07 -46.74 -32.11
C LYS A 57 22.43 -45.56 -31.23
N VAL A 58 23.21 -44.62 -31.77
CA VAL A 58 23.56 -43.36 -31.09
C VAL A 58 22.44 -42.35 -31.30
N MET A 59 21.71 -42.02 -30.23
CA MET A 59 20.66 -41.00 -30.25
C MET A 59 20.90 -39.92 -29.19
N LEU A 60 20.62 -38.67 -29.58
CA LEU A 60 20.60 -37.50 -28.69
C LEU A 60 19.18 -36.95 -28.64
N LYS A 61 18.63 -36.89 -27.43
CA LYS A 61 17.27 -36.43 -27.15
C LYS A 61 17.34 -35.11 -26.39
N ILE A 62 16.84 -34.05 -27.02
CA ILE A 62 16.81 -32.68 -26.51
C ILE A 62 15.39 -32.36 -26.06
N PHE A 63 15.22 -31.90 -24.83
CA PHE A 63 13.95 -31.39 -24.31
C PHE A 63 13.98 -29.86 -24.35
N ALA A 64 13.10 -29.23 -25.11
CA ALA A 64 13.00 -27.78 -25.20
C ALA A 64 11.61 -27.29 -24.77
N GLN A 65 11.57 -26.22 -23.98
CA GLN A 65 10.34 -25.55 -23.59
C GLN A 65 10.14 -24.32 -24.48
N THR A 66 8.94 -24.19 -25.06
CA THR A 66 8.60 -23.01 -25.87
C THR A 66 8.39 -21.79 -24.95
N PRO A 67 8.79 -20.57 -25.36
CA PRO A 67 8.73 -19.37 -24.51
C PRO A 67 7.33 -18.96 -24.05
N ASP A 68 6.29 -19.46 -24.72
CA ASP A 68 4.87 -19.08 -24.52
C ASP A 68 4.02 -20.19 -23.87
N ALA A 69 4.65 -21.25 -23.34
CA ALA A 69 3.90 -22.36 -22.77
C ALA A 69 3.63 -22.17 -21.26
N PRO A 70 2.39 -22.42 -20.76
CA PRO A 70 2.03 -22.26 -19.36
C PRO A 70 2.90 -23.12 -18.42
N PRO A 71 3.00 -22.77 -17.11
CA PRO A 71 4.01 -23.25 -16.16
C PRO A 71 4.00 -24.76 -15.83
N ASN A 72 3.18 -25.56 -16.51
CA ASN A 72 3.08 -27.01 -16.34
C ASN A 72 3.01 -27.80 -17.68
N SER A 73 3.47 -27.21 -18.77
CA SER A 73 3.49 -27.83 -20.09
C SER A 73 4.62 -28.87 -20.24
N THR A 74 4.33 -30.02 -20.86
CA THR A 74 5.33 -31.04 -21.16
C THR A 74 6.33 -30.52 -22.20
N PRO A 75 7.65 -30.58 -21.96
CA PRO A 75 8.65 -30.05 -22.89
C PRO A 75 8.65 -30.79 -24.22
N ASP A 76 8.81 -30.07 -25.33
CA ASP A 76 8.90 -30.63 -26.67
C ASP A 76 10.15 -31.50 -26.80
N GLN A 77 9.95 -32.75 -27.24
CA GLN A 77 11.00 -33.74 -27.34
C GLN A 77 11.53 -33.85 -28.79
N TYR A 78 12.80 -33.53 -28.99
CA TYR A 78 13.51 -33.70 -30.26
C TYR A 78 14.49 -34.86 -30.16
N VAL A 79 14.33 -35.90 -30.99
CA VAL A 79 15.20 -37.09 -31.00
C VAL A 79 16.01 -37.12 -32.30
N PHE A 80 17.32 -36.96 -32.19
CA PHE A 80 18.28 -37.00 -33.29
C PHE A 80 19.05 -38.33 -33.24
N GLN A 81 19.05 -39.08 -34.34
CA GLN A 81 19.81 -40.31 -34.49
C GLN A 81 21.05 -40.05 -35.34
N PHE A 82 22.25 -40.24 -34.81
CA PHE A 82 23.48 -39.98 -35.55
C PHE A 82 23.74 -41.10 -36.58
N THR A 83 24.06 -40.70 -37.82
CA THR A 83 24.20 -41.61 -38.98
C THR A 83 25.64 -41.75 -39.46
N ALA A 84 26.59 -41.03 -38.86
CA ALA A 84 28.01 -41.01 -39.24
C ALA A 84 28.83 -42.26 -38.83
N GLY A 85 28.25 -43.47 -38.92
CA GLY A 85 28.96 -44.74 -38.72
C GLY A 85 29.88 -44.77 -37.49
N ALA A 86 31.20 -44.94 -37.73
CA ALA A 86 32.23 -45.00 -36.70
C ALA A 86 32.45 -43.66 -35.95
N ASP A 87 32.17 -42.52 -36.60
CA ASP A 87 32.32 -41.17 -36.03
C ASP A 87 31.04 -40.65 -35.37
N ALA A 88 29.94 -41.42 -35.41
CA ALA A 88 28.65 -41.03 -34.84
C ALA A 88 28.71 -40.81 -33.32
N ARG A 89 29.52 -41.62 -32.60
CA ARG A 89 29.69 -41.51 -31.15
C ARG A 89 30.52 -40.28 -30.74
N PRO A 90 31.75 -40.07 -31.25
CA PRO A 90 32.53 -38.90 -30.88
C PRO A 90 31.85 -37.59 -31.28
N GLN A 91 31.15 -37.53 -32.42
CA GLN A 91 30.38 -36.34 -32.81
C GLN A 91 29.22 -36.05 -31.84
N ALA A 92 28.51 -37.08 -31.39
CA ALA A 92 27.42 -36.93 -30.42
C ALA A 92 27.93 -36.53 -29.03
N ASP A 93 29.07 -37.07 -28.59
CA ASP A 93 29.70 -36.73 -27.31
C ASP A 93 30.18 -35.27 -27.31
N VAL A 94 30.85 -34.82 -28.38
CA VAL A 94 31.29 -33.42 -28.52
C VAL A 94 30.10 -32.45 -28.49
N ILE A 95 29.05 -32.72 -29.26
CA ILE A 95 27.84 -31.86 -29.30
C ILE A 95 27.15 -31.83 -27.93
N LYS A 96 27.06 -32.97 -27.26
CA LYS A 96 26.45 -33.07 -25.93
C LYS A 96 27.27 -32.31 -24.88
N ASP A 97 28.59 -32.44 -24.90
CA ASP A 97 29.47 -31.81 -23.91
C ASP A 97 29.47 -30.30 -24.08
N THR A 98 29.53 -29.80 -25.32
CA THR A 98 29.39 -28.37 -25.61
C THR A 98 28.02 -27.82 -25.17
N LEU A 99 26.92 -28.55 -25.44
CA LEU A 99 25.59 -28.12 -25.00
C LEU A 99 25.43 -28.16 -23.49
N SER A 100 25.92 -29.20 -22.83
CA SER A 100 25.83 -29.35 -21.38
C SER A 100 26.63 -28.27 -20.66
N ALA A 101 27.83 -27.94 -21.16
CA ALA A 101 28.63 -26.83 -20.64
C ALA A 101 27.89 -25.49 -20.77
N ARG A 102 27.23 -25.24 -21.91
CA ARG A 102 26.47 -23.99 -22.12
C ARG A 102 25.18 -23.91 -21.33
N ILE A 103 24.45 -25.02 -21.18
CA ILE A 103 23.25 -25.09 -20.32
C ILE A 103 23.64 -24.85 -18.86
N ASN A 104 24.76 -25.39 -18.38
CA ASN A 104 25.25 -25.17 -17.02
C ASN A 104 25.70 -23.72 -16.80
N SER A 105 26.38 -23.11 -17.77
CA SER A 105 26.72 -21.68 -17.74
C SER A 105 25.47 -20.78 -17.78
N ALA A 106 24.43 -21.15 -18.55
CA ALA A 106 23.17 -20.42 -18.63
C ALA A 106 22.36 -20.49 -17.32
N LYS A 107 22.33 -21.66 -16.67
CA LYS A 107 21.74 -21.83 -15.34
C LYS A 107 22.50 -21.02 -14.27
N SER A 108 23.81 -20.83 -14.43
CA SER A 108 24.64 -20.03 -13.51
C SER A 108 24.51 -18.51 -13.74
N ALA A 109 24.11 -18.09 -14.94
CA ALA A 109 23.94 -16.67 -15.33
C ALA A 109 22.51 -16.15 -15.16
N THR A 110 21.57 -16.99 -14.72
CA THR A 110 20.23 -16.56 -14.33
C THR A 110 20.25 -16.24 -12.83
N PRO A 111 20.09 -14.98 -12.39
CA PRO A 111 20.01 -14.63 -10.99
C PRO A 111 18.64 -15.10 -10.46
N THR A 112 18.56 -16.38 -10.15
CA THR A 112 17.47 -16.92 -9.35
C THR A 112 17.78 -16.51 -7.93
N GLN A 113 17.17 -15.41 -7.50
CA GLN A 113 17.06 -15.09 -6.09
C GLN A 113 16.26 -16.20 -5.41
N THR A 114 16.98 -17.13 -4.81
CA THR A 114 16.49 -17.91 -3.68
C THR A 114 17.70 -18.08 -2.75
N PRO A 115 17.62 -17.65 -1.48
CA PRO A 115 18.78 -17.54 -0.62
C PRO A 115 19.21 -18.92 -0.11
N ALA A 116 20.46 -19.30 -0.37
CA ALA A 116 21.15 -20.35 0.36
C ALA A 116 22.03 -19.69 1.46
N PRO A 117 22.15 -20.32 2.64
CA PRO A 117 22.72 -19.70 3.82
C PRO A 117 24.25 -19.60 3.70
N ARG A 118 24.79 -18.39 3.84
CA ARG A 118 26.20 -18.22 4.19
C ARG A 118 26.35 -18.38 5.70
N ALA A 119 27.16 -19.35 6.10
CA ALA A 119 27.70 -19.41 7.44
C ALA A 119 28.57 -18.17 7.69
N GLY A 120 28.24 -17.42 8.75
CA GLY A 120 29.09 -16.37 9.28
C GLY A 120 28.41 -15.08 9.75
N SER A 121 27.38 -15.14 10.59
CA SER A 121 27.20 -14.33 11.81
C SER A 121 25.79 -14.53 12.40
N GLU A 122 25.64 -14.20 13.66
CA GLU A 122 24.65 -14.71 14.61
C GLU A 122 23.19 -14.27 14.35
N GLY A 123 22.26 -15.23 14.46
CA GLY A 123 21.02 -15.05 15.24
C GLY A 123 19.78 -14.42 14.60
N LEU A 124 19.20 -14.98 13.54
CA LEU A 124 17.78 -14.74 13.17
C LEU A 124 17.08 -16.07 12.84
N SER A 125 15.98 -16.38 13.56
CA SER A 125 15.30 -17.69 13.52
C SER A 125 14.47 -17.92 12.25
N ALA A 126 14.49 -19.16 11.76
CA ALA A 126 13.76 -19.65 10.58
C ALA A 126 12.25 -19.36 10.58
N ALA A 127 11.64 -19.15 11.74
CA ALA A 127 10.24 -18.73 11.87
C ALA A 127 9.94 -17.37 11.19
N MET A 128 10.89 -16.43 11.20
CA MET A 128 10.73 -15.11 10.57
C MET A 128 10.83 -15.18 9.04
N ALA A 129 11.61 -16.11 8.50
CA ALA A 129 11.71 -16.34 7.06
C ALA A 129 10.43 -16.98 6.49
N ILE A 130 9.82 -17.89 7.26
CA ILE A 130 8.54 -18.51 6.89
C ILE A 130 7.40 -17.50 7.00
N ALA A 131 7.39 -16.64 8.03
CA ALA A 131 6.39 -15.57 8.17
C ALA A 131 6.41 -14.58 6.99
N ASN A 132 7.59 -14.24 6.45
CA ASN A 132 7.70 -13.38 5.25
C ASN A 132 7.28 -14.08 3.95
N ALA A 133 7.47 -15.40 3.84
CA ALA A 133 7.06 -16.17 2.67
C ALA A 133 5.53 -16.44 2.66
N VAL A 134 4.93 -16.63 3.83
CA VAL A 134 3.48 -16.87 3.97
C VAL A 134 2.68 -15.58 3.81
N THR A 135 3.20 -14.42 4.24
CA THR A 135 2.52 -13.12 4.01
C THR A 135 2.60 -12.64 2.56
N SER A 136 3.53 -13.16 1.76
CA SER A 136 3.70 -12.77 0.34
C SER A 136 2.98 -13.67 -0.66
N ALA A 137 2.51 -14.86 -0.24
CA ALA A 137 1.78 -15.79 -1.10
C ALA A 137 0.24 -15.65 -1.05
N GLY A 138 -0.30 -14.93 -0.05
CA GLY A 138 -1.75 -14.86 0.21
C GLY A 138 -2.50 -13.68 -0.40
N THR A 139 -1.84 -12.78 -1.12
CA THR A 139 -2.51 -11.68 -1.82
C THR A 139 -2.03 -11.63 -3.25
N SER A 140 -2.96 -11.67 -4.20
CA SER A 140 -2.71 -11.16 -5.55
C SER A 140 -2.29 -9.71 -5.40
N LYS A 141 -0.98 -9.47 -5.23
CA LYS A 141 -0.43 -8.15 -4.95
C LYS A 141 -0.64 -7.30 -6.19
N ASP A 142 -1.70 -6.51 -6.17
CA ASP A 142 -1.96 -5.48 -7.15
C ASP A 142 -0.64 -4.72 -7.34
N PRO A 143 -0.14 -4.52 -8.58
CA PRO A 143 1.03 -3.69 -8.83
C PRO A 143 1.00 -2.33 -8.11
N LEU A 144 -0.18 -1.84 -7.74
CA LEU A 144 -0.46 -0.63 -6.97
C LEU A 144 -0.11 -0.71 -5.46
N ASP A 145 0.01 -1.90 -4.91
CA ASP A 145 0.36 -2.13 -3.50
C ASP A 145 1.86 -2.30 -3.26
N ASP A 146 2.65 -2.40 -4.34
CA ASP A 146 4.10 -2.56 -4.26
C ASP A 146 4.78 -1.22 -3.91
N GLU A 147 5.10 -1.06 -2.62
CA GLU A 147 5.69 0.16 -2.05
C GLU A 147 6.93 0.64 -2.79
N ASN A 148 7.77 -0.29 -3.26
CA ASN A 148 9.02 0.04 -3.93
C ASN A 148 8.77 0.63 -5.33
N LYS A 149 7.76 0.11 -6.03
CA LYS A 149 7.35 0.64 -7.35
C LYS A 149 6.78 2.05 -7.21
N LEU A 150 5.93 2.29 -6.21
CA LEU A 150 5.36 3.61 -5.94
C LEU A 150 6.45 4.64 -5.59
N ARG A 151 7.44 4.26 -4.79
CA ARG A 151 8.61 5.13 -4.47
C ARG A 151 9.50 5.40 -5.66
N SER A 152 9.59 4.50 -6.63
CA SER A 152 10.39 4.68 -7.85
C SER A 152 9.70 5.49 -8.95
N ASN A 153 8.37 5.64 -8.89
CA ASN A 153 7.60 6.31 -9.93
C ASN A 153 7.65 7.83 -9.76
N ILE A 154 8.61 8.46 -10.46
CA ILE A 154 8.84 9.91 -10.42
C ILE A 154 7.67 10.69 -11.06
N GLU A 155 7.03 10.15 -12.09
CA GLU A 155 5.90 10.82 -12.77
C GLU A 155 4.70 10.95 -11.85
N LEU A 156 4.39 9.88 -11.09
CA LEU A 156 3.34 9.88 -10.07
C LEU A 156 3.64 10.91 -8.96
N GLN A 157 4.88 10.95 -8.48
CA GLN A 157 5.34 11.92 -7.48
C GLN A 157 5.18 13.36 -7.98
N GLN A 158 5.60 13.65 -9.22
CA GLN A 158 5.45 14.97 -9.82
C GLN A 158 3.98 15.34 -10.03
N SER A 159 3.13 14.38 -10.41
CA SER A 159 1.69 14.61 -10.54
C SER A 159 1.06 14.98 -9.20
N LEU A 160 1.41 14.25 -8.13
CA LEU A 160 0.92 14.54 -6.78
C LEU A 160 1.40 15.90 -6.26
N LEU A 161 2.66 16.28 -6.55
CA LEU A 161 3.20 17.61 -6.24
C LEU A 161 2.51 18.74 -7.03
N ARG A 162 1.94 18.44 -8.20
CA ARG A 162 1.18 19.44 -8.99
C ARG A 162 -0.27 19.56 -8.50
N SER A 163 -0.87 18.48 -8.01
CA SER A 163 -2.23 18.52 -7.45
C SER A 163 -2.26 19.20 -6.08
N ASP A 164 -1.23 19.01 -5.25
CA ASP A 164 -1.15 19.59 -3.91
C ASP A 164 -0.06 20.68 -3.81
N SER A 165 -0.49 21.95 -3.79
CA SER A 165 0.41 23.10 -3.68
C SER A 165 1.08 23.22 -2.29
N ASN A 166 0.45 22.74 -1.22
CA ASN A 166 1.04 22.81 0.12
C ASN A 166 2.18 21.77 0.24
N LEU A 167 1.92 20.54 -0.20
CA LEU A 167 2.93 19.50 -0.28
C LEU A 167 4.12 19.93 -1.15
N GLN A 168 3.84 20.61 -2.27
CA GLN A 168 4.86 21.17 -3.13
C GLN A 168 5.78 22.16 -2.40
N ARG A 169 5.20 23.13 -1.68
CA ARG A 169 5.96 24.12 -0.90
C ARG A 169 6.78 23.44 0.19
N MET A 170 6.18 22.50 0.92
CA MET A 170 6.88 21.72 1.95
C MET A 170 8.07 20.94 1.37
N PHE A 171 7.88 20.28 0.22
CA PHE A 171 8.93 19.50 -0.42
C PHE A 171 10.11 20.38 -0.85
N PHE A 172 9.83 21.50 -1.53
CA PHE A 172 10.91 22.40 -1.98
C PHE A 172 11.61 23.10 -0.82
N GLU A 173 10.88 23.53 0.22
CA GLU A 173 11.50 24.11 1.42
C GLU A 173 12.39 23.09 2.13
N ALA A 174 11.90 21.87 2.33
CA ALA A 174 12.67 20.82 2.99
C ALA A 174 13.90 20.42 2.15
N LEU A 175 13.79 20.45 0.81
CA LEU A 175 14.92 20.29 -0.09
C LEU A 175 15.93 21.45 0.02
N HIS A 176 15.45 22.68 0.21
CA HIS A 176 16.31 23.87 0.33
C HIS A 176 17.02 23.96 1.69
N THR A 177 16.42 23.36 2.72
CA THR A 177 16.92 23.36 4.11
C THR A 177 17.63 22.05 4.50
N LYS A 178 17.84 21.16 3.53
CA LYS A 178 18.48 19.87 3.73
C LYS A 178 19.95 20.02 4.17
N PRO A 179 20.46 19.11 5.04
CA PRO A 179 21.90 19.06 5.33
C PRO A 179 22.72 18.65 4.10
N GLU A 180 23.93 19.21 3.97
CA GLU A 180 24.81 18.97 2.81
C GLU A 180 25.29 17.52 2.71
N ALA A 181 25.39 16.83 3.84
CA ALA A 181 25.76 15.41 3.90
C ALA A 181 24.69 14.48 3.31
N LEU A 182 23.43 14.94 3.21
CA LEU A 182 22.35 14.12 2.67
C LEU A 182 22.22 14.32 1.16
N SER A 183 22.44 13.22 0.43
CA SER A 183 22.19 13.18 -1.01
C SER A 183 20.71 13.47 -1.30
N SER A 184 20.45 14.30 -2.32
CA SER A 184 19.10 14.65 -2.74
C SER A 184 18.24 13.41 -3.04
N GLY A 185 18.84 12.33 -3.55
CA GLY A 185 18.12 11.07 -3.79
C GLY A 185 17.70 10.34 -2.51
N SER A 186 18.55 10.35 -1.47
CA SER A 186 18.22 9.76 -0.16
C SER A 186 17.11 10.55 0.53
N PHE A 187 17.19 11.89 0.49
CA PHE A 187 16.15 12.77 0.99
C PHE A 187 14.80 12.52 0.33
N VAL A 188 14.75 12.44 -1.01
CA VAL A 188 13.50 12.19 -1.75
C VAL A 188 12.91 10.82 -1.41
N SER A 189 13.75 9.78 -1.31
CA SER A 189 13.29 8.44 -0.90
C SER A 189 12.69 8.44 0.51
N GLN A 190 13.34 9.12 1.47
CA GLN A 190 12.84 9.26 2.84
C GLN A 190 11.54 10.07 2.87
N PHE A 191 11.46 11.19 2.16
CA PHE A 191 10.27 12.04 2.07
C PHE A 191 9.04 11.28 1.54
N TRP A 192 9.23 10.41 0.54
CA TRP A 192 8.14 9.59 0.00
C TRP A 192 7.87 8.34 0.82
N SER A 193 8.83 7.86 1.61
CA SER A 193 8.61 6.72 2.53
C SER A 193 7.58 7.04 3.61
N THR A 194 7.55 8.28 4.10
CA THR A 194 6.54 8.74 5.08
C THR A 194 5.17 8.95 4.45
N ARG A 195 5.16 9.32 3.17
CA ARG A 195 3.96 9.71 2.39
C ARG A 195 3.51 8.66 1.39
N LEU A 196 3.89 7.41 1.58
CA LEU A 196 3.54 6.34 0.65
C LEU A 196 2.03 6.18 0.51
N HIS A 197 1.28 6.41 1.58
CA HIS A 197 -0.19 6.37 1.57
C HIS A 197 -0.79 7.43 0.64
N LEU A 198 -0.19 8.61 0.52
CA LEU A 198 -0.63 9.65 -0.43
C LEU A 198 -0.35 9.24 -1.87
N LEU A 199 0.84 8.67 -2.12
CA LEU A 199 1.17 8.13 -3.43
C LEU A 199 0.23 6.99 -3.81
N ARG A 200 -0.10 6.09 -2.86
CA ARG A 200 -1.06 5.01 -3.09
C ARG A 200 -2.46 5.56 -3.37
N ALA A 201 -2.95 6.50 -2.58
CA ALA A 201 -4.26 7.11 -2.78
C ALA A 201 -4.36 7.79 -4.15
N HIS A 202 -3.35 8.56 -4.53
CA HIS A 202 -3.31 9.23 -5.83
C HIS A 202 -3.13 8.23 -6.99
N ALA A 203 -2.38 7.15 -6.80
CA ALA A 203 -2.28 6.09 -7.79
C ALA A 203 -3.61 5.35 -7.97
N ILE A 204 -4.35 5.12 -6.88
CA ILE A 204 -5.73 4.59 -6.92
C ILE A 204 -6.65 5.56 -7.66
N GLU A 205 -6.60 6.85 -7.35
CA GLU A 205 -7.42 7.87 -8.01
C GLU A 205 -7.13 7.94 -9.52
N GLN A 206 -5.85 7.88 -9.93
CA GLN A 206 -5.48 7.83 -11.35
C GLN A 206 -5.87 6.52 -12.03
N ALA A 207 -5.85 5.41 -11.30
CA ALA A 207 -6.28 4.10 -11.79
C ALA A 207 -7.81 3.95 -11.84
N GLN A 208 -8.57 4.83 -11.20
CA GLN A 208 -10.03 4.79 -11.24
C GLN A 208 -10.56 5.16 -12.63
N ILE A 209 -11.03 4.15 -13.36
CA ILE A 209 -11.74 4.31 -14.62
C ILE A 209 -13.24 4.20 -14.33
N ARG A 210 -14.06 5.03 -14.98
CA ARG A 210 -15.52 4.91 -14.91
C ARG A 210 -15.94 3.53 -15.40
N GLY A 211 -16.71 2.81 -14.59
CA GLY A 211 -17.21 1.47 -14.94
C GLY A 211 -17.93 1.46 -16.30
N SER A 212 -17.76 0.36 -17.04
CA SER A 212 -18.44 0.18 -18.33
C SER A 212 -19.95 0.18 -18.15
N TYR A 213 -20.65 1.05 -18.88
CA TYR A 213 -22.11 1.16 -18.86
C TYR A 213 -22.68 0.99 -20.27
N ASN A 214 -23.96 0.64 -20.41
CA ASN A 214 -24.60 0.45 -21.71
C ASN A 214 -24.66 1.76 -22.53
N VAL A 215 -23.70 1.96 -23.44
CA VAL A 215 -23.57 3.20 -24.22
C VAL A 215 -24.71 3.34 -25.21
N LEU A 216 -25.06 2.27 -25.93
CA LEU A 216 -26.07 2.29 -26.98
C LEU A 216 -27.47 2.67 -26.46
N SER A 217 -27.78 2.40 -25.19
CA SER A 217 -29.05 2.82 -24.57
C SER A 217 -29.02 4.26 -24.04
N SER A 218 -27.85 4.76 -23.66
CA SER A 218 -27.66 6.12 -23.15
C SER A 218 -27.62 7.18 -24.26
N LEU A 219 -27.19 6.79 -25.46
CA LEU A 219 -27.12 7.66 -26.63
C LEU A 219 -28.52 7.85 -27.21
N ARG A 220 -29.20 8.92 -26.77
CA ARG A 220 -30.45 9.39 -27.38
C ARG A 220 -30.12 10.28 -28.57
N PRO A 221 -30.63 9.99 -29.79
CA PRO A 221 -30.51 10.90 -30.90
C PRO A 221 -31.15 12.25 -30.61
N ARG A 222 -30.36 13.32 -30.66
CA ARG A 222 -30.85 14.70 -30.58
C ARG A 222 -31.11 15.17 -32.01
N VAL A 223 -32.37 15.49 -32.31
CA VAL A 223 -32.77 15.99 -33.62
C VAL A 223 -32.76 17.51 -33.53
N GLU A 224 -31.76 18.14 -34.16
CA GLU A 224 -31.75 19.59 -34.41
C GLU A 224 -31.87 19.77 -35.94
N ASP A 225 -32.83 20.59 -36.38
CA ASP A 225 -33.05 20.98 -37.79
C ASP A 225 -33.24 19.84 -38.81
N ASN A 226 -34.10 18.85 -38.52
CA ASN A 226 -34.42 17.71 -39.40
C ASN A 226 -33.19 16.86 -39.84
N VAL A 227 -32.00 17.13 -39.29
CA VAL A 227 -30.77 16.36 -39.52
C VAL A 227 -30.33 15.81 -38.18
N THR A 228 -30.38 14.49 -38.00
CA THR A 228 -29.95 13.83 -36.76
C THR A 228 -28.43 13.97 -36.60
N ARG A 229 -27.99 14.98 -35.83
CA ARG A 229 -26.58 15.16 -35.46
C ARG A 229 -26.33 14.56 -34.09
N LEU A 230 -25.38 13.65 -34.03
CA LEU A 230 -24.97 12.97 -32.80
C LEU A 230 -23.57 13.45 -32.43
N ASN A 231 -23.46 14.19 -31.32
CA ASN A 231 -22.18 14.52 -30.73
C ASN A 231 -21.71 13.31 -29.90
N ILE A 232 -20.73 12.56 -30.41
CA ILE A 232 -20.20 11.37 -29.76
C ILE A 232 -18.75 11.66 -29.34
N SER A 233 -18.42 11.36 -28.09
CA SER A 233 -17.05 11.48 -27.56
C SER A 233 -16.18 10.30 -27.98
N LYS A 234 -14.86 10.49 -28.05
CA LYS A 234 -13.90 9.41 -28.37
C LYS A 234 -13.95 8.26 -27.37
N GLU A 235 -14.16 8.58 -26.09
CA GLU A 235 -14.33 7.59 -25.02
C GLU A 235 -15.58 6.72 -25.24
N GLN A 236 -16.69 7.31 -25.66
CA GLN A 236 -17.91 6.56 -26.01
C GLN A 236 -17.67 5.63 -27.21
N ILE A 237 -16.90 6.04 -28.21
CA ILE A 237 -16.54 5.20 -29.36
C ILE A 237 -15.70 4.00 -28.92
N GLN A 238 -14.68 4.23 -28.09
CA GLN A 238 -13.84 3.15 -27.54
C GLN A 238 -14.66 2.17 -26.70
N LEU A 239 -15.62 2.69 -25.93
CA LEU A 239 -16.53 1.86 -25.15
C LEU A 239 -17.47 1.04 -26.06
N ILE A 240 -18.00 1.61 -27.14
CA ILE A 240 -18.78 0.88 -28.16
C ILE A 240 -17.94 -0.24 -28.79
N PHE A 241 -16.68 0.02 -29.14
CA PHE A 241 -15.79 -1.01 -29.70
C PHE A 241 -15.47 -2.13 -28.71
N SER A 242 -15.34 -1.81 -27.42
CA SER A 242 -15.14 -2.83 -26.37
C SER A 242 -16.39 -3.70 -26.15
N GLN A 243 -17.58 -3.10 -26.20
CA GLN A 243 -18.86 -3.80 -25.99
C GLN A 243 -19.27 -4.63 -27.22
N HIS A 244 -19.06 -4.08 -28.41
CA HIS A 244 -19.47 -4.67 -29.68
C HIS A 244 -18.27 -4.73 -30.66
N PRO A 245 -17.44 -5.79 -30.58
CA PRO A 245 -16.33 -6.00 -31.51
C PRO A 245 -16.75 -6.06 -32.98
N LEU A 246 -17.97 -6.49 -33.29
CA LEU A 246 -18.56 -6.42 -34.62
C LEU A 246 -18.55 -4.98 -35.16
N VAL A 247 -18.91 -3.99 -34.34
CA VAL A 247 -18.91 -2.58 -34.75
C VAL A 247 -17.49 -2.11 -35.06
N LYS A 248 -16.48 -2.59 -34.30
CA LYS A 248 -15.06 -2.32 -34.59
C LYS A 248 -14.65 -2.88 -35.95
N ARG A 249 -15.00 -4.12 -36.27
CA ARG A 249 -14.69 -4.72 -37.60
C ARG A 249 -15.39 -3.98 -38.74
N VAL A 250 -16.66 -3.64 -38.54
CA VAL A 250 -17.45 -2.89 -39.52
C VAL A 250 -16.87 -1.48 -39.72
N TYR A 251 -16.37 -0.85 -38.66
CA TYR A 251 -15.67 0.42 -38.73
C TYR A 251 -14.35 0.31 -39.51
N ASP A 252 -13.49 -0.66 -39.17
CA ASP A 252 -12.18 -0.87 -39.81
C ASP A 252 -12.30 -1.20 -41.32
N GLU A 253 -13.36 -1.88 -41.75
CA GLU A 253 -13.58 -2.27 -43.15
C GLU A 253 -14.16 -1.14 -44.02
N ASN A 254 -14.91 -0.21 -43.41
CA ASN A 254 -15.69 0.81 -44.11
C ASN A 254 -15.16 2.25 -43.92
N VAL A 255 -14.35 2.53 -42.90
CA VAL A 255 -13.64 3.79 -42.71
C VAL A 255 -12.17 3.55 -43.07
N PRO A 256 -11.59 4.20 -44.10
CA PRO A 256 -11.89 5.56 -44.59
C PRO A 256 -12.81 5.68 -45.82
N LYS A 257 -13.39 4.59 -46.35
CA LYS A 257 -14.23 4.63 -47.57
C LYS A 257 -15.47 5.54 -47.39
N LEU A 258 -16.00 5.59 -46.17
CA LEU A 258 -16.93 6.62 -45.70
C LEU A 258 -16.23 7.51 -44.66
N SER A 259 -16.67 8.77 -44.55
CA SER A 259 -16.23 9.62 -43.44
C SER A 259 -16.80 9.12 -42.12
N GLU A 260 -16.08 9.33 -41.01
CA GLU A 260 -16.52 8.91 -39.67
C GLU A 260 -17.92 9.45 -39.32
N GLN A 261 -18.21 10.71 -39.68
CA GLN A 261 -19.53 11.33 -39.47
C GLN A 261 -20.64 10.67 -40.30
N GLN A 262 -20.35 10.26 -41.53
CA GLN A 262 -21.30 9.56 -42.40
C GLN A 262 -21.51 8.13 -41.94
N PHE A 263 -20.45 7.46 -41.47
CA PHE A 263 -20.54 6.12 -40.92
C PHE A 263 -21.44 6.10 -39.68
N TRP A 264 -21.18 6.98 -38.71
CA TRP A 264 -21.97 7.00 -37.48
C TRP A 264 -23.43 7.39 -37.75
N SER A 265 -23.70 8.39 -38.58
CA SER A 265 -25.09 8.76 -38.90
C SER A 265 -25.89 7.62 -39.55
N ARG A 266 -25.27 6.84 -40.45
CA ARG A 266 -25.87 5.64 -41.04
C ARG A 266 -26.00 4.50 -40.02
N PHE A 267 -24.99 4.29 -39.18
CA PHE A 267 -24.99 3.24 -38.16
C PHE A 267 -26.17 3.39 -37.19
N PHE A 268 -26.40 4.58 -36.62
CA PHE A 268 -27.49 4.80 -35.65
C PHE A 268 -28.90 4.70 -36.27
N GLN A 269 -29.03 4.89 -37.58
CA GLN A 269 -30.29 4.72 -38.30
C GLN A 269 -30.49 3.29 -38.81
N SER A 270 -29.43 2.47 -38.83
CA SER A 270 -29.45 1.13 -39.42
C SER A 270 -30.19 0.10 -38.57
N ARG A 271 -30.62 -0.97 -39.24
CA ARG A 271 -31.17 -2.18 -38.60
C ARG A 271 -30.15 -2.88 -37.70
N LEU A 272 -28.85 -2.70 -37.95
CA LEU A 272 -27.78 -3.26 -37.12
C LEU A 272 -27.76 -2.63 -35.73
N PHE A 273 -27.94 -1.31 -35.62
CA PHE A 273 -28.06 -0.64 -34.32
C PHE A 273 -29.29 -1.13 -33.55
N LYS A 274 -30.43 -1.27 -34.22
CA LYS A 274 -31.65 -1.83 -33.60
C LYS A 274 -31.44 -3.25 -33.09
N LYS A 275 -30.78 -4.11 -33.89
CA LYS A 275 -30.41 -5.47 -33.49
C LYS A 275 -29.51 -5.47 -32.25
N LEU A 276 -28.49 -4.62 -32.22
CA LEU A 276 -27.54 -4.52 -31.09
C LEU A 276 -28.20 -3.96 -29.81
N ARG A 277 -29.21 -3.10 -29.95
CA ARG A 277 -30.05 -2.61 -28.86
C ARG A 277 -31.14 -3.62 -28.42
N GLY A 278 -31.33 -4.69 -29.20
CA GLY A 278 -32.36 -5.68 -28.99
C GLY A 278 -33.76 -5.25 -29.46
N GLU A 279 -33.91 -4.09 -30.09
CA GLU A 279 -35.20 -3.65 -30.62
C GLU A 279 -35.69 -4.59 -31.75
N ARG A 280 -37.01 -4.77 -31.85
CA ARG A 280 -37.62 -5.58 -32.92
C ARG A 280 -37.42 -4.87 -34.25
N ILE A 281 -36.72 -5.53 -35.18
CA ILE A 281 -36.56 -5.05 -36.56
C ILE A 281 -37.93 -5.14 -37.25
N THR A 282 -38.46 -4.02 -37.72
CA THR A 282 -39.68 -3.99 -38.54
C THR A 282 -39.30 -3.82 -40.01
N GLU A 283 -40.11 -4.35 -40.92
CA GLU A 283 -39.84 -4.27 -42.37
C GLU A 283 -39.88 -2.82 -42.90
N ALA A 284 -40.49 -1.90 -42.15
CA ALA A 284 -40.54 -0.47 -42.45
C ALA A 284 -39.24 0.30 -42.16
N ASP A 285 -38.23 -0.35 -41.58
CA ASP A 285 -36.97 0.29 -41.23
C ASP A 285 -36.06 0.51 -42.44
N ALA A 286 -35.30 1.61 -42.45
CA ALA A 286 -34.35 1.92 -43.53
C ALA A 286 -33.32 0.78 -43.71
N THR A 287 -33.25 0.23 -44.93
CA THR A 287 -32.24 -0.78 -45.33
C THR A 287 -30.95 -0.10 -45.77
N ASP A 288 -29.82 -0.56 -45.26
CA ASP A 288 -28.49 -0.09 -45.68
C ASP A 288 -27.73 -1.24 -46.33
N THR A 289 -27.29 -1.04 -47.59
CA THR A 289 -26.57 -2.05 -48.38
C THR A 289 -25.23 -2.46 -47.79
N VAL A 290 -24.61 -1.61 -46.98
CA VAL A 290 -23.31 -1.87 -46.34
C VAL A 290 -23.49 -2.58 -44.99
N LEU A 291 -24.40 -2.06 -44.15
CA LEU A 291 -24.54 -2.51 -42.76
C LEU A 291 -25.44 -3.75 -42.63
N ASP A 292 -26.42 -3.94 -43.52
CA ASP A 292 -27.33 -5.10 -43.46
C ASP A 292 -26.64 -6.42 -43.79
N LYS A 293 -25.44 -6.40 -44.41
CA LYS A 293 -24.61 -7.58 -44.60
C LYS A 293 -24.23 -8.26 -43.28
N TYR A 294 -24.06 -7.46 -42.22
CA TYR A 294 -23.63 -7.93 -40.90
C TYR A 294 -24.80 -8.31 -40.00
N LEU A 295 -26.05 -8.14 -40.45
CA LEU A 295 -27.25 -8.54 -39.69
C LEU A 295 -27.30 -10.06 -39.44
N ARG A 296 -26.71 -10.86 -40.34
CA ARG A 296 -26.66 -12.33 -40.24
C ARG A 296 -25.46 -12.86 -39.44
N THR A 297 -24.49 -12.00 -39.15
CA THR A 297 -23.34 -12.36 -38.32
C THR A 297 -23.79 -12.24 -36.87
N ASP A 298 -24.06 -13.37 -36.23
CA ASP A 298 -24.46 -13.38 -34.83
C ASP A 298 -23.22 -13.38 -33.93
N GLU A 299 -23.10 -12.37 -33.06
CA GLU A 299 -22.05 -12.32 -32.02
C GLU A 299 -22.32 -13.34 -30.90
N GLY A 300 -23.58 -13.75 -30.70
CA GLY A 300 -24.00 -14.69 -29.66
C GLY A 300 -23.69 -16.16 -29.95
N ALA A 301 -23.10 -16.47 -31.12
CA ALA A 301 -22.84 -17.85 -31.54
C ALA A 301 -21.44 -18.38 -31.15
N LYS A 302 -20.68 -17.65 -30.32
CA LYS A 302 -19.42 -18.16 -29.79
C LYS A 302 -19.64 -18.81 -28.43
N ALA A 303 -19.68 -20.14 -28.52
CA ALA A 303 -19.50 -21.21 -27.54
C ALA A 303 -20.06 -20.95 -26.14
N ASP A 304 -20.92 -21.86 -25.70
CA ASP A 304 -20.97 -22.30 -24.31
C ASP A 304 -19.55 -22.21 -23.74
N ARG A 305 -19.26 -21.11 -23.02
CA ARG A 305 -18.41 -21.27 -21.87
C ARG A 305 -19.21 -22.24 -21.05
N ASP A 306 -18.66 -23.43 -20.83
CA ASP A 306 -19.14 -24.38 -19.84
C ASP A 306 -19.17 -23.62 -18.51
N THR A 307 -20.22 -22.81 -18.32
CA THR A 307 -20.58 -22.23 -17.06
C THR A 307 -20.89 -23.47 -16.27
N ASN A 308 -19.96 -23.83 -15.40
CA ASN A 308 -20.11 -24.96 -14.51
C ASN A 308 -21.18 -24.54 -13.49
N ILE A 309 -22.43 -24.51 -13.95
CA ILE A 309 -23.59 -24.27 -13.13
C ILE A 309 -23.66 -25.49 -12.25
N HIS A 310 -23.31 -25.31 -10.99
CA HIS A 310 -23.38 -26.39 -10.03
C HIS A 310 -24.79 -26.99 -10.06
N HIS A 311 -24.86 -28.30 -10.31
CA HIS A 311 -26.10 -29.05 -10.53
C HIS A 311 -27.04 -29.12 -9.30
N PHE A 312 -26.73 -28.39 -8.22
CA PHE A 312 -27.58 -28.36 -7.02
C PHE A 312 -28.91 -27.64 -7.25
N LEU A 313 -28.98 -26.76 -8.25
CA LEU A 313 -30.21 -26.06 -8.66
C LEU A 313 -30.55 -26.33 -10.13
N ASP A 314 -30.50 -27.60 -10.54
CA ASP A 314 -30.96 -28.00 -11.87
C ASP A 314 -32.49 -28.15 -11.90
N LEU A 315 -33.18 -27.07 -12.30
CA LEU A 315 -34.61 -27.09 -12.54
C LEU A 315 -34.99 -27.87 -13.80
N ALA A 316 -34.08 -28.04 -14.78
CA ALA A 316 -34.34 -28.79 -16.00
C ALA A 316 -34.31 -30.30 -15.72
N GLY A 317 -33.46 -30.78 -14.80
CA GLY A 317 -33.47 -32.16 -14.30
C GLY A 317 -34.79 -32.57 -13.61
N ASN A 318 -35.56 -31.60 -13.10
CA ASN A 318 -36.90 -31.85 -12.56
C ASN A 318 -37.94 -32.18 -13.65
N GLU A 319 -37.71 -31.83 -14.92
CA GLU A 319 -38.61 -32.16 -16.03
C GLU A 319 -38.70 -33.68 -16.24
N LEU A 320 -37.62 -34.42 -15.96
CA LEU A 320 -37.57 -35.89 -16.06
C LEU A 320 -38.30 -36.58 -14.89
N ASN A 321 -38.36 -35.94 -13.72
CA ASN A 321 -38.87 -36.54 -12.48
C ASN A 321 -40.40 -36.44 -12.33
N HIS A 322 -41.10 -35.56 -13.05
CA HIS A 322 -42.55 -35.40 -12.91
C HIS A 322 -43.29 -35.23 -14.25
N SER A 323 -43.57 -36.36 -14.91
CA SER A 323 -44.18 -36.43 -16.25
C SER A 323 -45.63 -35.92 -16.37
N GLN A 324 -46.29 -35.61 -15.24
CA GLN A 324 -47.73 -35.28 -15.19
C GLN A 324 -48.05 -33.78 -15.20
N ARG A 325 -47.09 -32.90 -14.88
CA ARG A 325 -47.30 -31.47 -15.09
C ARG A 325 -47.08 -31.17 -16.57
N ARG A 326 -48.18 -31.04 -17.33
CA ARG A 326 -48.17 -30.29 -18.59
C ARG A 326 -47.57 -28.92 -18.22
N GLY A 327 -46.30 -28.68 -18.55
CA GLY A 327 -45.62 -27.40 -18.26
C GLY A 327 -46.30 -26.22 -18.98
N ASN A 328 -45.57 -25.17 -19.35
CA ASN A 328 -46.15 -24.00 -20.06
C ASN A 328 -46.63 -24.32 -21.49
N ARG A 329 -46.85 -25.59 -21.85
CA ARG A 329 -47.36 -26.00 -23.16
C ARG A 329 -48.78 -25.48 -23.46
N PRO A 330 -49.76 -25.42 -22.54
CA PRO A 330 -51.11 -24.94 -22.87
C PRO A 330 -51.15 -23.44 -23.17
N ASP A 331 -50.30 -22.64 -22.53
CA ASP A 331 -50.27 -21.18 -22.68
C ASP A 331 -49.30 -20.77 -23.78
N LEU A 332 -49.82 -20.30 -24.93
CA LEU A 332 -49.04 -19.97 -26.12
C LEU A 332 -48.04 -18.82 -25.88
N ASP A 333 -48.39 -17.88 -25.00
CA ASP A 333 -47.58 -16.69 -24.70
C ASP A 333 -46.50 -16.98 -23.65
N MET A 334 -46.69 -18.03 -22.85
CA MET A 334 -45.71 -18.51 -21.86
C MET A 334 -44.78 -19.61 -22.40
N ARG A 335 -44.83 -19.89 -23.71
CA ARG A 335 -43.86 -20.77 -24.37
C ARG A 335 -42.57 -20.00 -24.64
N PRO A 336 -41.39 -20.64 -24.47
CA PRO A 336 -40.16 -20.13 -25.04
C PRO A 336 -40.36 -19.93 -26.54
N SER A 337 -40.52 -18.68 -26.97
CA SER A 337 -40.70 -18.38 -28.38
C SER A 337 -39.36 -18.42 -29.10
N GLY A 338 -39.39 -18.64 -30.42
CA GLY A 338 -38.18 -18.71 -31.25
C GLY A 338 -37.28 -17.48 -31.07
N VAL A 339 -36.00 -17.67 -31.39
CA VAL A 339 -34.89 -16.68 -31.24
C VAL A 339 -35.29 -15.25 -31.61
N ASP A 340 -36.11 -15.09 -32.65
CA ASP A 340 -36.51 -13.80 -33.20
C ASP A 340 -37.55 -13.02 -32.37
N LYS A 341 -38.26 -13.67 -31.45
CA LYS A 341 -39.33 -13.02 -30.66
C LYS A 341 -38.82 -12.38 -29.37
N VAL A 342 -37.63 -12.75 -28.89
CA VAL A 342 -37.03 -12.21 -27.66
C VAL A 342 -35.57 -11.74 -27.85
N PRO A 343 -35.28 -10.87 -28.83
CA PRO A 343 -33.93 -10.36 -29.08
C PRO A 343 -33.39 -9.54 -27.91
N ILE A 344 -34.26 -8.75 -27.25
CA ILE A 344 -33.92 -7.86 -26.12
C ILE A 344 -33.21 -8.62 -25.00
N ILE A 345 -33.75 -9.75 -24.57
CA ILE A 345 -33.21 -10.48 -23.41
C ILE A 345 -31.83 -11.05 -23.72
N ARG A 346 -31.61 -11.56 -24.94
CA ARG A 346 -30.30 -12.11 -25.33
C ARG A 346 -29.23 -11.04 -25.44
N THR A 347 -29.57 -9.90 -26.05
CA THR A 347 -28.64 -8.77 -26.16
C THR A 347 -28.32 -8.19 -24.79
N LEU A 348 -29.32 -8.11 -23.90
CA LEU A 348 -29.13 -7.62 -22.54
C LEU A 348 -28.29 -8.58 -21.71
N ASN A 349 -28.53 -9.89 -21.80
CA ASN A 349 -27.75 -10.91 -21.10
C ASN A 349 -26.30 -11.00 -21.61
N SER A 350 -26.09 -10.96 -22.92
CA SER A 350 -24.73 -10.93 -23.49
C SER A 350 -23.99 -9.65 -23.10
N LEU A 351 -24.70 -8.52 -23.03
CA LEU A 351 -24.11 -7.27 -22.58
C LEU A 351 -23.83 -7.27 -21.07
N SER A 352 -24.73 -7.78 -20.24
CA SER A 352 -24.52 -7.88 -18.80
C SER A 352 -23.36 -8.82 -18.48
N GLU A 353 -23.26 -9.95 -19.15
CA GLU A 353 -22.13 -10.88 -19.05
C GLU A 353 -20.82 -10.17 -19.40
N LYS A 354 -20.76 -9.43 -20.52
CA LYS A 354 -19.58 -8.67 -20.93
C LYS A 354 -19.22 -7.55 -19.95
N ILE A 355 -20.21 -6.86 -19.36
CA ILE A 355 -19.98 -5.82 -18.35
C ILE A 355 -19.44 -6.44 -17.07
N MET A 356 -20.02 -7.56 -16.61
CA MET A 356 -19.58 -8.28 -15.42
C MET A 356 -18.21 -8.93 -15.60
N ALA A 357 -17.87 -9.41 -16.80
CA ALA A 357 -16.55 -9.99 -17.09
C ALA A 357 -15.38 -9.01 -16.93
N ASN A 358 -15.64 -7.69 -17.03
CA ASN A 358 -14.64 -6.65 -16.81
C ASN A 358 -14.56 -6.19 -15.34
N VAL A 359 -15.53 -6.56 -14.51
CA VAL A 359 -15.50 -6.29 -13.08
C VAL A 359 -14.66 -7.37 -12.41
N ALA A 360 -13.70 -6.98 -11.58
CA ALA A 360 -12.92 -7.93 -10.80
C ALA A 360 -13.90 -8.84 -10.02
N PRO A 361 -13.78 -10.18 -10.14
CA PRO A 361 -14.60 -11.08 -9.35
C PRO A 361 -14.37 -10.77 -7.86
N ALA A 362 -15.40 -10.28 -7.17
CA ALA A 362 -15.35 -10.14 -5.72
C ALA A 362 -15.35 -11.51 -5.03
N ASP A 363 -15.98 -12.49 -5.68
CA ASP A 363 -15.92 -13.90 -5.37
C ASP A 363 -14.87 -14.56 -6.28
N GLY A 364 -14.05 -15.47 -5.77
CA GLY A 364 -13.05 -16.20 -6.55
C GLY A 364 -13.60 -16.77 -7.86
N ASP A 365 -12.73 -16.93 -8.86
CA ASP A 365 -13.10 -17.37 -10.22
C ASP A 365 -13.95 -18.66 -10.18
N MET A 366 -15.26 -18.51 -10.35
CA MET A 366 -16.24 -19.60 -10.33
C MET A 366 -15.99 -20.63 -11.45
N SER A 367 -15.11 -20.31 -12.42
CA SER A 367 -14.73 -21.18 -13.53
C SER A 367 -13.42 -21.95 -13.31
N ALA A 368 -12.81 -21.87 -12.13
CA ALA A 368 -11.57 -22.57 -11.82
C ALA A 368 -11.72 -24.11 -11.86
N PRO A 369 -10.70 -24.87 -12.34
CA PRO A 369 -10.83 -26.31 -12.57
C PRO A 369 -11.03 -27.17 -11.32
N ILE A 370 -12.05 -28.03 -11.40
CA ILE A 370 -12.31 -29.31 -10.70
C ILE A 370 -11.44 -29.58 -9.46
N GLY A 371 -11.82 -28.93 -8.38
CA GLY A 371 -11.80 -29.41 -7.01
C GLY A 371 -13.00 -28.74 -6.34
N ILE A 372 -13.70 -29.40 -5.41
CA ILE A 372 -14.63 -28.67 -4.56
C ILE A 372 -13.75 -27.69 -3.77
N ASN A 373 -13.72 -26.42 -4.17
CA ASN A 373 -12.96 -25.40 -3.45
C ASN A 373 -13.42 -25.40 -1.98
N GLU A 374 -12.51 -25.16 -1.05
CA GLU A 374 -12.84 -25.05 0.38
C GLU A 374 -14.01 -24.07 0.59
N GLU A 375 -14.07 -23.00 -0.21
CA GLU A 375 -15.17 -22.03 -0.22
C GLU A 375 -16.52 -22.60 -0.71
N ALA A 376 -16.51 -23.53 -1.67
CA ALA A 376 -17.72 -24.22 -2.10
C ALA A 376 -18.17 -25.25 -1.04
N TRP A 377 -17.21 -25.89 -0.37
CA TRP A 377 -17.46 -26.75 0.79
C TRP A 377 -18.03 -25.95 1.98
N GLU A 378 -17.48 -24.77 2.27
CA GLU A 378 -17.98 -23.85 3.30
C GLU A 378 -19.42 -23.38 3.02
N LYS A 379 -19.77 -23.14 1.75
CA LYS A 379 -21.13 -22.81 1.31
C LYS A 379 -22.09 -24.01 1.39
N LEU A 380 -21.59 -25.24 1.21
CA LEU A 380 -22.36 -26.47 1.38
C LEU A 380 -22.55 -26.85 2.86
N GLN A 381 -21.67 -26.38 3.75
CA GLN A 381 -21.80 -26.58 5.19
C GLN A 381 -22.96 -25.74 5.74
N LEU A 382 -23.95 -26.43 6.30
CA LEU A 382 -25.05 -25.81 7.05
C LEU A 382 -24.48 -25.13 8.30
N GLN A 383 -24.73 -23.83 8.44
CA GLN A 383 -24.25 -23.03 9.58
C GLN A 383 -24.70 -23.62 10.93
N ASP A 384 -25.88 -24.24 10.95
CA ASP A 384 -26.51 -24.84 12.12
C ASP A 384 -25.83 -26.13 12.61
N LEU A 385 -25.05 -26.79 11.73
CA LEU A 385 -24.29 -28.01 12.04
C LEU A 385 -22.83 -27.73 12.37
N ARG A 386 -22.38 -26.47 12.30
CA ARG A 386 -21.06 -26.08 12.79
C ARG A 386 -21.07 -26.23 14.32
N GLY A 387 -20.13 -27.02 14.86
CA GLY A 387 -19.80 -26.89 16.28
C GLY A 387 -19.31 -25.46 16.55
N GLU A 388 -19.41 -24.98 17.79
CA GLU A 388 -18.83 -23.69 18.14
C GLU A 388 -17.35 -23.69 17.70
N GLU A 389 -17.03 -22.78 16.79
CA GLU A 389 -15.68 -22.66 16.25
C GLU A 389 -14.74 -22.35 17.43
N ALA A 390 -13.81 -23.25 17.72
CA ALA A 390 -12.92 -23.12 18.85
C ALA A 390 -12.02 -21.90 18.61
N GLN A 391 -12.43 -20.75 19.13
CA GLN A 391 -11.66 -19.52 19.03
C GLN A 391 -10.27 -19.77 19.61
N SER A 392 -9.25 -19.83 18.76
CA SER A 392 -7.86 -19.99 19.17
C SER A 392 -7.36 -18.68 19.78
N ARG A 393 -7.90 -18.33 20.94
CA ARG A 393 -7.42 -17.20 21.73
C ARG A 393 -6.04 -17.59 22.25
N ILE A 394 -5.04 -16.80 21.91
CA ILE A 394 -3.70 -16.94 22.49
C ILE A 394 -3.85 -16.74 24.00
N THR A 395 -3.81 -17.83 24.76
CA THR A 395 -3.91 -17.77 26.22
C THR A 395 -2.57 -17.26 26.75
N LEU A 396 -2.52 -15.98 27.10
CA LEU A 396 -1.32 -15.36 27.66
C LEU A 396 -1.16 -15.79 29.13
N ASN A 397 -0.35 -16.81 29.37
CA ASN A 397 0.02 -17.22 30.72
C ASN A 397 1.07 -16.26 31.30
N ILE A 398 0.61 -15.19 31.96
CA ILE A 398 1.48 -14.24 32.67
C ILE A 398 2.09 -14.95 33.88
N ARG A 399 3.40 -15.21 33.83
CA ARG A 399 4.13 -15.88 34.93
C ARG A 399 4.31 -14.99 36.16
N ASP A 400 4.33 -13.68 35.99
CA ASP A 400 4.56 -12.73 37.07
C ASP A 400 3.63 -11.52 36.93
N GLN A 401 2.44 -11.63 37.54
CA GLN A 401 1.46 -10.55 37.55
C GLN A 401 1.88 -9.39 38.47
N SER A 402 2.81 -9.61 39.40
CA SER A 402 3.25 -8.58 40.35
C SER A 402 3.97 -7.43 39.63
N ARG A 403 4.77 -7.74 38.61
CA ARG A 403 5.46 -6.75 37.76
C ARG A 403 4.53 -5.88 36.92
N PHE A 404 3.32 -6.37 36.62
CA PHE A 404 2.33 -5.60 35.86
C PHE A 404 1.73 -4.48 36.71
N PHE A 405 1.51 -4.71 38.00
CA PHE A 405 0.97 -3.72 38.94
C PHE A 405 2.02 -2.71 39.44
N THR A 406 3.31 -2.94 39.20
CA THR A 406 4.37 -2.03 39.65
C THR A 406 4.87 -1.06 38.56
N HIS A 407 4.58 -1.30 37.28
CA HIS A 407 5.31 -0.68 36.16
C HIS A 407 5.14 0.85 35.92
N GLY A 408 4.46 1.60 36.80
CA GLY A 408 4.23 3.04 36.64
C GLY A 408 5.13 3.97 37.44
N GLN A 409 5.88 3.49 38.44
CA GLN A 409 6.60 4.38 39.39
C GLN A 409 8.04 3.94 39.74
N GLU A 410 8.58 2.91 39.06
CA GLU A 410 9.61 2.09 39.70
C GLU A 410 11.09 2.50 39.56
N GLU A 411 11.56 3.28 38.58
CA GLU A 411 13.02 3.46 38.58
C GLU A 411 13.55 4.27 39.77
N ASP A 412 12.75 5.19 40.31
CA ASP A 412 13.13 5.99 41.48
C ASP A 412 12.53 5.46 42.79
N LYS A 413 11.27 5.01 42.81
CA LYS A 413 10.63 4.56 44.06
C LYS A 413 11.09 3.17 44.51
N THR A 414 11.34 2.23 43.61
CA THR A 414 11.85 0.89 43.99
C THR A 414 13.28 0.96 44.51
N LYS A 415 14.09 1.88 43.97
CA LYS A 415 15.43 2.17 44.54
C LYS A 415 15.33 2.83 45.92
N GLN A 416 14.24 3.54 46.22
CA GLN A 416 13.98 4.10 47.55
C GLN A 416 13.46 3.02 48.53
N PHE A 417 12.54 2.15 48.11
CA PHE A 417 12.03 1.05 48.93
C PHE A 417 13.11 -0.01 49.22
N ALA A 418 13.98 -0.32 48.26
CA ALA A 418 15.09 -1.25 48.47
C ALA A 418 16.18 -0.71 49.42
N LYS A 419 16.23 0.61 49.65
CA LYS A 419 17.14 1.25 50.60
C LYS A 419 16.57 1.38 52.01
N GLN A 420 15.27 1.16 52.20
CA GLN A 420 14.62 1.29 53.49
C GLN A 420 14.64 -0.03 54.25
N ASP A 421 14.99 0.03 55.53
CA ASP A 421 15.03 -1.12 56.44
C ASP A 421 13.60 -1.45 56.93
N PRO A 422 13.05 -2.65 56.63
CA PRO A 422 11.66 -2.99 56.96
C PRO A 422 11.37 -2.96 58.46
N ASP A 423 12.36 -3.27 59.30
CA ASP A 423 12.17 -3.30 60.76
C ASP A 423 12.04 -1.88 61.34
N GLN A 424 12.74 -0.90 60.78
CA GLN A 424 12.63 0.50 61.18
C GLN A 424 11.31 1.11 60.73
N LEU A 425 10.83 0.74 59.54
CA LEU A 425 9.50 1.12 59.05
C LEU A 425 8.40 0.56 59.94
N LEU A 426 8.48 -0.72 60.31
CA LEU A 426 7.49 -1.34 61.20
C LEU A 426 7.50 -0.72 62.60
N GLN A 427 8.67 -0.34 63.13
CA GLN A 427 8.76 0.36 64.41
C GLN A 427 8.16 1.76 64.34
N THR A 428 8.47 2.52 63.30
CA THR A 428 7.92 3.86 63.06
C THR A 428 6.39 3.79 62.91
N LEU A 429 5.91 2.85 62.10
CA LEU A 429 4.49 2.66 61.83
C LEU A 429 3.74 2.18 63.09
N ARG A 430 4.35 1.33 63.92
CA ARG A 430 3.80 0.96 65.24
C ARG A 430 3.76 2.15 66.19
N ALA A 431 4.80 3.00 66.21
CA ALA A 431 4.81 4.20 67.03
C ALA A 431 3.72 5.20 66.58
N GLU A 432 3.56 5.40 65.28
CA GLU A 432 2.58 6.31 64.68
C GLU A 432 1.14 5.79 64.84
N ILE A 433 0.90 4.48 64.69
CA ILE A 433 -0.39 3.86 65.02
C ILE A 433 -0.71 4.00 66.50
N ASN A 434 0.25 3.77 67.40
CA ASN A 434 0.00 3.95 68.83
C ASN A 434 -0.25 5.42 69.21
N GLN A 435 0.30 6.37 68.46
CA GLN A 435 0.10 7.80 68.66
C GLN A 435 -1.25 8.29 68.09
N SER A 436 -1.63 7.80 66.91
CA SER A 436 -2.87 8.19 66.20
C SER A 436 -4.11 7.40 66.66
N LEU A 437 -3.93 6.13 67.03
CA LEU A 437 -4.95 5.19 67.49
C LEU A 437 -4.53 4.59 68.84
N PRO A 438 -4.56 5.36 69.95
CA PRO A 438 -4.30 4.81 71.26
C PRO A 438 -5.27 3.65 71.56
N SER A 439 -4.73 2.50 71.97
CA SER A 439 -5.43 1.22 72.23
C SER A 439 -6.57 1.28 73.26
N GLN A 440 -6.84 2.45 73.85
CA GLN A 440 -7.90 2.72 74.82
C GLN A 440 -9.27 2.99 74.16
N GLY A 441 -9.38 2.94 72.83
CA GLY A 441 -10.68 2.99 72.12
C GLY A 441 -11.39 4.35 72.16
N ASN A 442 -10.71 5.42 72.61
CA ASN A 442 -11.28 6.76 72.77
C ASN A 442 -10.90 7.72 71.63
N THR A 443 -10.64 7.19 70.43
CA THR A 443 -10.35 8.00 69.24
C THR A 443 -11.62 8.68 68.77
N GLN A 444 -11.67 10.01 68.83
CA GLN A 444 -12.78 10.77 68.29
C GLN A 444 -12.81 10.57 66.77
N LEU A 445 -13.77 9.80 66.26
CA LEU A 445 -14.01 9.57 64.82
C LEU A 445 -14.06 10.88 64.03
N ARG A 446 -14.47 11.97 64.68
CA ARG A 446 -14.44 13.32 64.14
C ARG A 446 -13.04 13.73 63.66
N LYS A 447 -11.98 13.49 64.44
CA LYS A 447 -10.59 13.84 64.05
C LYS A 447 -10.03 12.96 62.92
N LEU A 448 -10.66 11.80 62.64
CA LEU A 448 -10.32 10.92 61.51
C LEU A 448 -11.07 11.27 60.22
N VAL A 449 -12.27 11.83 60.32
CA VAL A 449 -13.12 12.19 59.17
C VAL A 449 -12.95 13.67 58.79
N ASP A 450 -12.59 14.50 59.76
CA ASP A 450 -12.45 15.94 59.67
C ASP A 450 -11.26 16.36 60.57
N PRO A 451 -10.02 16.38 60.06
CA PRO A 451 -8.89 16.91 60.82
C PRO A 451 -9.18 18.40 61.04
N GLY A 452 -9.72 18.73 62.22
CA GLY A 452 -10.39 20.00 62.47
C GLY A 452 -9.54 21.23 62.16
N ASP A 453 -10.24 22.30 61.76
CA ASP A 453 -9.74 23.63 61.36
C ASP A 453 -8.71 24.30 62.31
N ASP A 454 -8.50 23.77 63.52
CA ASP A 454 -7.71 24.41 64.58
C ASP A 454 -6.18 24.22 64.43
N GLU A 455 -5.71 23.39 63.49
CA GLU A 455 -4.26 23.19 63.20
C GLU A 455 -3.82 23.85 61.86
N ASP A 456 -4.71 24.60 61.20
CA ASP A 456 -4.58 24.98 59.79
C ASP A 456 -3.66 26.19 59.50
N GLU A 457 -3.49 27.13 60.43
CA GLU A 457 -2.64 28.33 60.18
C GLU A 457 -1.13 28.01 60.14
N GLU A 458 -0.66 26.96 60.82
CA GLU A 458 0.77 26.58 60.83
C GLU A 458 1.16 25.65 59.66
N MET A 459 0.17 25.08 58.94
CA MET A 459 0.38 24.06 57.90
C MET A 459 0.21 24.58 56.46
N GLU A 460 -0.20 25.84 56.28
CA GLU A 460 -0.22 26.52 54.96
C GLU A 460 1.19 26.62 54.33
N ASP A 461 2.24 26.71 55.16
CA ASP A 461 3.65 26.77 54.71
C ASP A 461 4.33 25.40 54.61
N ALA A 462 3.66 24.31 55.03
CA ALA A 462 4.23 22.97 54.96
C ALA A 462 4.23 22.45 53.52
N PRO A 463 5.30 21.78 53.05
CA PRO A 463 5.36 21.22 51.71
C PRO A 463 4.26 20.16 51.50
N ALA A 464 3.70 20.08 50.28
CA ALA A 464 2.57 19.21 49.92
C ALA A 464 2.74 17.73 50.33
N SER A 465 3.98 17.25 50.49
CA SER A 465 4.31 15.89 50.94
C SER A 465 4.05 15.62 52.43
N ARG A 466 3.90 16.66 53.26
CA ARG A 466 3.67 16.57 54.70
C ARG A 466 2.24 16.88 55.13
N ARG A 467 1.38 17.28 54.18
CA ARG A 467 -0.02 17.62 54.46
C ARG A 467 -0.86 16.34 54.57
N PRO A 468 -1.65 16.16 55.64
CA PRO A 468 -2.56 15.03 55.78
C PRO A 468 -3.54 14.96 54.61
N VAL A 469 -3.76 13.75 54.08
CA VAL A 469 -4.73 13.53 53.00
C VAL A 469 -6.13 13.81 53.55
N GLY A 470 -6.82 14.79 52.96
CA GLY A 470 -8.15 15.23 53.39
C GLY A 470 -8.19 16.53 54.17
N SER A 471 -7.06 17.21 54.41
CA SER A 471 -7.07 18.56 54.98
C SER A 471 -7.66 19.59 54.02
N SER A 472 -8.20 20.70 54.57
CA SER A 472 -8.80 21.80 53.79
C SER A 472 -7.83 22.36 52.75
N ALA A 473 -6.55 22.56 53.12
CA ALA A 473 -5.51 23.04 52.21
C ALA A 473 -5.21 22.06 51.06
N ALA A 474 -5.23 20.75 51.31
CA ALA A 474 -5.03 19.73 50.27
C ALA A 474 -6.25 19.65 49.33
N LEU A 475 -7.46 19.80 49.86
CA LEU A 475 -8.69 19.89 49.07
C LEU A 475 -8.72 21.17 48.23
N HIS A 476 -8.23 22.29 48.74
CA HIS A 476 -8.13 23.55 48.01
C HIS A 476 -7.12 23.47 46.86
N ASP A 477 -5.97 22.82 47.07
CA ASP A 477 -4.99 22.58 46.02
C ASP A 477 -5.54 21.62 44.95
N ALA A 478 -6.17 20.51 45.35
CA ALA A 478 -6.84 19.60 44.42
C ALA A 478 -7.97 20.30 43.64
N PHE A 479 -8.74 21.17 44.28
CA PHE A 479 -9.78 21.95 43.63
C PHE A 479 -9.19 22.98 42.66
N SER A 480 -8.09 23.63 43.01
CA SER A 480 -7.36 24.54 42.14
C SER A 480 -6.82 23.83 40.90
N GLN A 481 -6.28 22.63 41.05
CA GLN A 481 -5.84 21.77 39.95
C GLN A 481 -7.02 21.36 39.04
N LEU A 482 -8.18 21.02 39.62
CA LEU A 482 -9.40 20.74 38.85
C LEU A 482 -9.91 21.95 38.08
N LEU A 483 -9.90 23.14 38.69
CA LEU A 483 -10.26 24.39 38.01
C LEU A 483 -9.30 24.72 36.87
N GLU A 484 -8.00 24.50 37.05
CA GLU A 484 -7.01 24.70 35.99
C GLU A 484 -7.22 23.70 34.85
N ALA A 485 -7.46 22.43 35.15
CA ALA A 485 -7.78 21.42 34.14
C ALA A 485 -9.08 21.74 33.37
N LEU A 486 -10.11 22.23 34.07
CA LEU A 486 -11.36 22.70 33.46
C LEU A 486 -11.13 23.93 32.59
N ARG A 487 -10.28 24.87 33.02
CA ARG A 487 -9.92 26.06 32.24
C ARG A 487 -9.20 25.67 30.95
N VAL A 488 -8.23 24.76 31.02
CA VAL A 488 -7.54 24.20 29.83
C VAL A 488 -8.54 23.52 28.89
N ARG A 489 -9.46 22.71 29.42
CA ARG A 489 -10.48 22.03 28.61
C ARG A 489 -11.48 23.00 27.96
N CYS A 490 -11.91 24.04 28.68
CA CYS A 490 -12.78 25.08 28.14
C CYS A 490 -12.06 25.89 27.05
N ALA A 491 -10.76 26.20 27.23
CA ALA A 491 -9.96 26.85 26.20
C ALA A 491 -9.89 25.99 24.92
N GLN A 492 -9.61 24.69 25.05
CA GLN A 492 -9.60 23.74 23.93
C GLN A 492 -10.97 23.61 23.24
N MET A 493 -12.08 23.66 23.99
CA MET A 493 -13.43 23.62 23.39
C MET A 493 -13.82 24.93 22.71
N THR A 494 -13.27 26.05 23.17
CA THR A 494 -13.54 27.40 22.63
C THR A 494 -12.69 27.71 21.39
N GLU A 495 -11.64 26.93 21.07
CA GLU A 495 -10.80 27.08 19.87
C GLU A 495 -11.55 26.97 18.53
N ARG A 496 -12.81 26.51 18.50
CA ARG A 496 -13.65 26.65 17.30
C ARG A 496 -14.05 28.11 16.99
N ALA A 497 -13.84 29.04 17.93
CA ALA A 497 -14.26 30.44 17.82
C ALA A 497 -13.11 31.47 17.86
N ALA A 498 -11.87 31.06 18.13
CA ALA A 498 -10.71 31.96 18.01
C ALA A 498 -10.34 32.13 16.52
N SER A 499 -9.93 33.33 16.12
CA SER A 499 -9.47 33.64 14.76
C SER A 499 -8.48 32.58 14.27
N GLU A 500 -8.66 32.04 13.04
CA GLU A 500 -7.89 30.91 12.49
C GLU A 500 -6.35 31.10 12.57
N THR A 501 -5.88 32.35 12.72
CA THR A 501 -4.45 32.69 12.82
C THR A 501 -3.97 33.09 14.22
N TYR A 502 -4.78 32.97 15.27
CA TYR A 502 -4.42 33.29 16.67
C TYR A 502 -3.75 34.67 16.88
N GLY A 503 -4.15 35.67 16.08
CA GLY A 503 -3.60 37.02 16.12
C GLY A 503 -2.26 37.19 15.39
N LEU A 504 -1.77 36.17 14.68
CA LEU A 504 -0.62 36.26 13.78
C LEU A 504 -1.06 36.73 12.38
N SER A 505 -0.16 37.41 11.66
CA SER A 505 -0.37 37.71 10.24
C SER A 505 -0.40 36.42 9.42
N MET A 506 -1.17 36.40 8.31
CA MET A 506 -1.29 35.22 7.44
C MET A 506 0.08 34.75 6.93
N ALA A 507 0.98 35.68 6.59
CA ALA A 507 2.32 35.35 6.13
C ALA A 507 3.18 34.68 7.22
N LEU A 508 3.08 35.15 8.47
CA LEU A 508 3.75 34.50 9.60
C LEU A 508 3.16 33.13 9.90
N PHE A 509 1.83 33.00 9.82
CA PHE A 509 1.15 31.72 10.06
C PHE A 509 1.50 30.67 8.98
N ASP A 510 1.55 31.07 7.71
CA ASP A 510 2.00 30.21 6.62
C ASP A 510 3.47 29.78 6.80
N ARG A 511 4.34 30.73 7.16
CA ARG A 511 5.76 30.45 7.46
C ARG A 511 5.91 29.54 8.68
N LEU A 512 5.08 29.71 9.71
CA LEU A 512 5.04 28.87 10.91
C LEU A 512 4.61 27.44 10.55
N THR A 513 3.56 27.30 9.74
CA THR A 513 3.04 26.01 9.26
C THR A 513 4.10 25.26 8.46
N LEU A 514 4.78 25.94 7.55
CA LEU A 514 5.87 25.38 6.76
C LEU A 514 7.10 25.04 7.63
N THR A 515 7.43 25.87 8.62
CA THR A 515 8.51 25.57 9.59
C THR A 515 8.17 24.34 10.43
N HIS A 516 6.94 24.22 10.91
CA HIS A 516 6.46 23.05 11.64
C HIS A 516 6.55 21.79 10.79
N ALA A 517 6.06 21.86 9.54
CA ALA A 517 6.02 20.72 8.65
C ALA A 517 7.44 20.24 8.28
N THR A 518 8.34 21.15 7.92
CA THR A 518 9.75 20.80 7.62
C THR A 518 10.50 20.28 8.85
N THR A 519 10.26 20.84 10.03
CA THR A 519 10.85 20.37 11.29
C THR A 519 10.38 18.96 11.64
N THR A 520 9.11 18.66 11.43
CA THR A 520 8.54 17.32 11.66
C THR A 520 9.14 16.29 10.72
N GLU A 521 9.39 16.66 9.47
CA GLU A 521 10.09 15.78 8.52
C GLU A 521 11.53 15.48 8.95
N PHE A 522 12.29 16.51 9.36
CA PHE A 522 13.65 16.28 9.86
C PHE A 522 13.66 15.44 11.13
N LEU A 523 12.66 15.60 12.00
CA LEU A 523 12.51 14.77 13.20
C LEU A 523 12.22 13.31 12.82
N HIS A 524 11.36 13.08 11.82
CA HIS A 524 11.09 11.72 11.31
C HIS A 524 12.36 11.09 10.72
N GLN A 525 13.08 11.82 9.87
CA GLN A 525 14.33 11.37 9.26
C GLN A 525 15.39 11.06 10.32
N PHE A 526 15.50 11.92 11.34
CA PHE A 526 16.40 11.71 12.47
C PHE A 526 16.05 10.41 13.21
N TRP A 527 14.80 10.18 13.62
CA TRP A 527 14.46 8.96 14.36
C TRP A 527 14.58 7.70 13.51
N GLN A 528 14.24 7.77 12.22
CA GLN A 528 14.42 6.66 11.29
C GLN A 528 15.91 6.33 11.06
N ALA A 529 16.80 7.31 11.14
CA ALA A 529 18.24 7.10 11.09
C ALA A 529 18.80 6.61 12.42
N PHE A 530 18.49 7.32 13.51
CA PHE A 530 18.98 7.07 14.86
C PHE A 530 18.59 5.69 15.38
N LEU A 531 17.37 5.22 15.11
CA LEU A 531 16.89 3.90 15.56
C LEU A 531 17.20 2.76 14.58
N SER A 532 17.80 3.04 13.42
CA SER A 532 18.06 1.99 12.42
C SER A 532 19.18 1.02 12.79
N GLY A 533 20.05 1.35 13.75
CA GLY A 533 21.16 0.50 14.19
C GLY A 533 22.28 0.33 13.15
N ASN A 534 22.22 1.01 12.01
CA ASN A 534 23.21 0.90 10.94
C ASN A 534 24.37 1.88 11.15
N PRO A 535 25.64 1.41 11.23
CA PRO A 535 26.79 2.27 11.50
C PRO A 535 27.09 3.24 10.35
N ASP A 536 26.79 2.86 9.11
CA ASP A 536 27.01 3.69 7.92
C ASP A 536 26.21 5.00 7.94
N ARG A 537 25.11 5.03 8.69
CA ARG A 537 24.23 6.20 8.81
C ARG A 537 24.63 7.13 9.94
N ALA A 538 25.69 6.83 10.70
CA ALA A 538 26.14 7.68 11.81
C ALA A 538 26.50 9.10 11.35
N GLY A 539 27.15 9.24 10.19
CA GLY A 539 27.44 10.54 9.58
C GLY A 539 26.19 11.31 9.18
N GLU A 540 25.16 10.61 8.67
CA GLU A 540 23.85 11.21 8.38
C GLU A 540 23.18 11.73 9.66
N VAL A 541 23.18 10.92 10.73
CA VAL A 541 22.59 11.29 12.03
C VAL A 541 23.23 12.55 12.60
N ALA A 542 24.56 12.69 12.50
CA ALA A 542 25.26 13.90 12.94
C ALA A 542 24.79 15.15 12.18
N SER A 543 24.67 15.05 10.85
CA SER A 543 24.17 16.16 10.02
C SER A 543 22.69 16.47 10.28
N LEU A 544 21.87 15.45 10.56
CA LEU A 544 20.47 15.60 10.91
C LEU A 544 20.32 16.26 12.28
N ALA A 545 21.16 15.91 13.26
CA ALA A 545 21.17 16.56 14.57
C ALA A 545 21.50 18.06 14.45
N GLU A 546 22.43 18.44 13.57
CA GLU A 546 22.70 19.85 13.27
C GLU A 546 21.48 20.53 12.61
N SER A 547 20.81 19.85 11.66
CA SER A 547 19.56 20.35 11.07
C SER A 547 18.43 20.51 12.09
N LEU A 548 18.32 19.64 13.10
CA LEU A 548 17.36 19.80 14.21
C LEU A 548 17.67 21.05 15.05
N GLN A 549 18.95 21.31 15.30
CA GLN A 549 19.37 22.53 16.00
C GLN A 549 19.04 23.79 15.20
N ARG A 550 19.34 23.80 13.89
CA ARG A 550 18.97 24.89 12.96
C ARG A 550 17.44 25.06 12.88
N ALA A 551 16.68 23.97 12.94
CA ALA A 551 15.22 24.02 12.98
C ALA A 551 14.70 24.68 14.27
N SER A 552 15.30 24.39 15.43
CA SER A 552 15.02 25.08 16.69
C SER A 552 15.29 26.59 16.58
N GLU A 553 16.42 26.97 15.98
CA GLU A 553 16.78 28.38 15.75
C GLU A 553 15.80 29.08 14.81
N ARG A 554 15.35 28.41 13.75
CA ARG A 554 14.32 28.93 12.83
C ARG A 554 12.98 29.15 13.55
N ILE A 555 12.56 28.25 14.43
CA ILE A 555 11.35 28.44 15.25
C ILE A 555 11.50 29.68 16.15
N LYS A 556 12.67 29.84 16.80
CA LYS A 556 12.98 31.02 17.61
C LYS A 556 12.99 32.30 16.78
N ALA A 557 13.50 32.26 15.54
CA ALA A 557 13.48 33.41 14.63
C ALA A 557 12.04 33.80 14.25
N VAL A 558 11.18 32.83 13.91
CA VAL A 558 9.76 33.08 13.64
C VAL A 558 9.06 33.67 14.88
N ALA A 559 9.39 33.18 16.08
CA ALA A 559 8.86 33.71 17.32
C ALA A 559 9.29 35.17 17.58
N ASN A 560 10.54 35.52 17.27
CA ASN A 560 11.05 36.89 17.39
C ASN A 560 10.38 37.85 16.39
N ASP A 561 10.16 37.40 15.16
CA ASP A 561 9.46 38.17 14.13
C ASP A 561 7.99 38.39 14.51
N ALA A 562 7.32 37.38 15.08
CA ALA A 562 5.97 37.52 15.61
C ALA A 562 5.91 38.53 16.77
N GLU A 563 6.92 38.55 17.65
CA GLU A 563 7.01 39.56 18.70
C GLU A 563 7.30 40.96 18.15
N ALA A 564 8.04 41.07 17.04
CA ALA A 564 8.25 42.34 16.35
C ALA A 564 6.95 42.90 15.76
N GLU A 565 6.13 42.07 15.09
CA GLU A 565 4.81 42.48 14.60
C GLU A 565 3.89 42.90 15.75
N ARG A 566 3.87 42.13 16.84
CA ARG A 566 3.11 42.48 18.05
C ARG A 566 3.57 43.81 18.65
N LYS A 567 4.88 44.08 18.71
CA LYS A 567 5.43 45.36 19.20
C LYS A 567 4.97 46.54 18.35
N VAL A 568 4.94 46.39 17.03
CA VAL A 568 4.42 47.44 16.13
C VAL A 568 2.96 47.75 16.43
N GLU A 569 2.12 46.73 16.61
CA GLU A 569 0.71 46.93 16.93
C GLU A 569 0.50 47.52 18.33
N VAL A 570 1.26 47.06 19.32
CA VAL A 570 1.29 47.63 20.67
C VAL A 570 1.71 49.10 20.64
N ASP A 571 2.73 49.46 19.84
CA ASP A 571 3.20 50.84 19.73
C ASP A 571 2.22 51.74 18.96
N ARG A 572 1.47 51.19 17.99
CA ARG A 572 0.34 51.86 17.34
C ARG A 572 -0.76 52.19 18.35
N LEU A 573 -1.16 51.22 19.18
CA LEU A 573 -2.16 51.42 20.23
C LEU A 573 -1.68 52.41 21.31
N LYS A 574 -0.40 52.37 21.69
CA LYS A 574 0.20 53.36 22.59
C LYS A 574 0.20 54.77 21.99
N LYS A 575 0.51 54.91 20.69
CA LYS A 575 0.43 56.20 19.99
C LYS A 575 -1.00 56.73 19.99
N GLN A 576 -1.98 55.92 19.61
CA GLN A 576 -3.39 56.30 19.66
C GLN A 576 -3.86 56.70 21.06
N ALA A 577 -3.42 55.99 22.09
CA ALA A 577 -3.73 56.35 23.47
C ALA A 577 -3.11 57.70 23.90
N ARG A 578 -1.89 58.01 23.42
CA ARG A 578 -1.24 59.31 23.65
C ARG A 578 -1.96 60.43 22.91
N ASP A 579 -2.28 60.25 21.63
CA ASP A 579 -2.97 61.27 20.83
C ASP A 579 -4.39 61.57 21.38
N MET A 580 -5.08 60.54 21.84
CA MET A 580 -6.38 60.68 22.52
C MET A 580 -6.24 61.36 23.88
N TYR A 581 -5.16 61.11 24.62
CA TYR A 581 -4.89 61.80 25.88
C TYR A 581 -4.58 63.29 25.65
N GLU A 582 -3.79 63.61 24.63
CA GLU A 582 -3.45 64.99 24.25
C GLU A 582 -4.69 65.78 23.78
N SER A 583 -5.62 65.12 23.07
CA SER A 583 -6.84 65.75 22.58
C SER A 583 -7.99 65.83 23.59
N THR A 584 -8.12 64.86 24.51
CA THR A 584 -9.28 64.77 25.43
C THR A 584 -8.94 64.94 26.91
N GLY A 585 -7.66 64.94 27.28
CA GLY A 585 -7.18 65.05 28.66
C GLY A 585 -7.50 63.84 29.56
N ARG A 586 -8.16 62.80 29.04
CA ARG A 586 -8.54 61.59 29.79
C ARG A 586 -7.59 60.44 29.46
N LYS A 587 -7.01 59.81 30.49
CA LYS A 587 -6.13 58.65 30.31
C LYS A 587 -6.96 57.41 29.94
N LEU A 588 -6.81 56.92 28.72
CA LEU A 588 -7.37 55.63 28.31
C LEU A 588 -6.51 54.49 28.85
N ARG A 589 -7.11 53.58 29.65
CA ARG A 589 -6.46 52.30 29.99
C ARG A 589 -6.58 51.37 28.79
N VAL A 590 -5.52 51.26 28.01
CA VAL A 590 -5.43 50.28 26.92
C VAL A 590 -4.96 48.94 27.49
N ASN A 591 -5.70 47.87 27.22
CA ASN A 591 -5.33 46.51 27.60
C ASN A 591 -4.22 45.99 26.67
N LEU A 592 -2.96 46.27 27.04
CA LEU A 592 -1.77 45.81 26.32
C LEU A 592 -1.58 44.28 26.37
N GLU A 593 -2.19 43.63 27.35
CA GLU A 593 -2.16 42.17 27.56
C GLU A 593 -3.18 41.42 26.69
N GLY A 594 -4.21 42.11 26.20
CA GLY A 594 -5.23 41.54 25.31
C GLY A 594 -4.89 41.62 23.83
N VAL A 595 -3.70 42.12 23.46
CA VAL A 595 -3.24 42.10 22.06
C VAL A 595 -2.84 40.67 21.73
N GLU A 596 -3.71 39.99 20.98
CA GLU A 596 -3.51 38.64 20.45
C GLU A 596 -2.27 38.58 19.54
N GLY A 597 -1.59 37.44 19.50
CA GLY A 597 -0.35 37.24 18.73
C GLY A 597 0.95 37.37 19.54
N GLY A 598 2.09 37.32 18.84
CA GLY A 598 3.44 37.44 19.42
C GLY A 598 4.14 36.10 19.71
N GLN A 599 5.28 36.18 20.39
CA GLN A 599 6.13 35.01 20.69
C GLN A 599 5.40 33.96 21.55
N LYS A 600 4.51 34.39 22.44
CA LYS A 600 3.76 33.48 23.32
C LYS A 600 2.88 32.52 22.54
N VAL A 601 2.20 32.99 21.50
CA VAL A 601 1.35 32.18 20.63
C VAL A 601 2.19 31.17 19.85
N VAL A 602 3.32 31.60 19.29
CA VAL A 602 4.25 30.70 18.58
C VAL A 602 4.78 29.59 19.50
N ASN A 603 5.16 29.93 20.73
CA ASN A 603 5.63 28.96 21.72
C ASN A 603 4.51 28.03 22.22
N GLN A 604 3.26 28.48 22.23
CA GLN A 604 2.11 27.64 22.57
C GLN A 604 1.80 26.65 21.45
N LEU A 605 1.79 27.11 20.19
CA LEU A 605 1.53 26.27 19.02
C LEU A 605 2.66 25.27 18.76
N LEU A 606 3.93 25.69 18.88
CA LEU A 606 5.12 24.86 18.63
C LEU A 606 5.80 24.34 19.90
N GLY A 607 5.16 24.47 21.07
CA GLY A 607 5.69 23.95 22.33
C GLY A 607 5.99 22.45 22.28
N PRO A 608 5.06 21.60 21.80
CA PRO A 608 5.31 20.16 21.67
C PRO A 608 6.45 19.83 20.70
N THR A 609 6.59 20.58 19.60
CA THR A 609 7.66 20.33 18.63
C THR A 609 9.01 20.80 19.14
N LEU A 610 9.08 21.93 19.85
CA LEU A 610 10.28 22.36 20.56
C LEU A 610 10.72 21.32 21.60
N HIS A 611 9.78 20.76 22.37
CA HIS A 611 10.08 19.70 23.32
C HIS A 611 10.59 18.43 22.61
N ALA A 612 9.97 18.02 21.49
CA ALA A 612 10.42 16.88 20.73
C ALA A 612 11.84 17.07 20.14
N LEU A 613 12.17 18.28 19.70
CA LEU A 613 13.52 18.65 19.26
C LEU A 613 14.53 18.59 20.41
N GLU A 614 14.17 19.09 21.59
CA GLU A 614 15.01 19.03 22.78
C GLU A 614 15.28 17.59 23.21
N VAL A 615 14.25 16.73 23.20
CA VAL A 615 14.41 15.30 23.50
C VAL A 615 15.31 14.61 22.47
N ALA A 616 15.15 14.90 21.17
CA ALA A 616 16.00 14.34 20.13
C ALA A 616 17.47 14.76 20.29
N SER A 617 17.70 16.06 20.53
CA SER A 617 19.04 16.63 20.71
C SER A 617 19.74 16.09 21.97
N THR A 618 19.02 16.05 23.10
CA THR A 618 19.56 15.52 24.36
C THR A 618 19.89 14.03 24.28
N ARG A 619 19.04 13.20 23.65
CA ARG A 619 19.33 11.78 23.43
C ARG A 619 20.53 11.58 22.51
N TYR A 620 20.64 12.36 21.44
CA TYR A 620 21.79 12.31 20.55
C TYR A 620 23.10 12.66 21.29
N GLN A 621 23.09 13.76 22.06
CA GLN A 621 24.26 14.18 22.84
C GLN A 621 24.67 13.15 23.89
N LYS A 622 23.69 12.53 24.56
CA LYS A 622 23.94 11.46 25.53
C LYS A 622 24.62 10.26 24.88
N GLU A 623 24.08 9.75 23.78
CA GLU A 623 24.64 8.58 23.09
C GLU A 623 26.04 8.89 22.53
N LEU A 624 26.24 10.09 21.99
CA LEU A 624 27.54 10.54 21.49
C LEU A 624 28.58 10.64 22.62
N ALA A 625 28.18 11.05 23.83
CA ALA A 625 29.06 11.05 24.99
C ALA A 625 29.41 9.62 25.44
N GLU A 626 28.45 8.70 25.44
CA GLU A 626 28.67 7.28 25.76
C GLU A 626 29.60 6.60 24.75
N GLN A 627 29.45 6.88 23.45
CA GLN A 627 30.35 6.36 22.41
C GLN A 627 31.77 6.87 22.58
N LYS A 628 31.94 8.19 22.79
CA LYS A 628 33.26 8.77 23.08
C LYS A 628 33.91 8.18 24.33
N SER A 629 33.12 7.91 25.38
CA SER A 629 33.65 7.28 26.60
C SER A 629 34.08 5.83 26.34
N LYS A 630 33.32 5.06 25.53
CA LYS A 630 33.67 3.70 25.13
C LYS A 630 34.94 3.67 24.28
N GLU A 631 35.06 4.57 23.30
CA GLU A 631 36.28 4.70 22.48
C GLU A 631 37.50 5.08 23.34
N ALA A 632 37.35 6.02 24.27
CA ALA A 632 38.43 6.40 25.18
C ALA A 632 38.86 5.24 26.10
N ALA A 633 37.91 4.41 26.56
CA ALA A 633 38.19 3.22 27.35
C ALA A 633 38.94 2.14 26.55
N ILE A 634 38.55 1.93 25.29
CA ILE A 634 39.22 0.99 24.38
C ILE A 634 40.65 1.48 24.08
N ALA A 635 40.83 2.75 23.74
CA ALA A 635 42.15 3.33 23.50
C ALA A 635 43.07 3.25 24.73
N SER A 636 42.51 3.40 25.93
CA SER A 636 43.27 3.26 27.19
C SER A 636 43.67 1.81 27.47
N GLN A 637 42.84 0.83 27.09
CA GLN A 637 43.17 -0.60 27.20
C GLN A 637 44.24 -1.01 26.18
N GLU A 638 44.20 -0.48 24.95
CA GLU A 638 45.24 -0.75 23.95
C GLU A 638 46.61 -0.18 24.37
N MET A 639 46.66 1.03 24.94
CA MET A 639 47.91 1.62 25.44
C MET A 639 48.45 0.94 26.72
N ALA A 640 47.61 0.27 27.51
CA ALA A 640 48.05 -0.52 28.65
C ALA A 640 48.51 -1.94 28.26
N GLY A 641 48.22 -2.38 27.03
CA GLY A 641 48.59 -3.69 26.49
C GLY A 641 49.87 -3.72 25.65
N THR A 642 50.42 -2.55 25.29
CA THR A 642 51.75 -2.36 24.67
C THR A 642 52.77 -1.95 25.71
#